data_AF-A0A4U5QPR8-F1
#
_entry.id   AF-A0A4U5QPR8-F1
#
_cell.length_a   1.000
_cell.length_b   1.000
_cell.length_c   1.000
_cell.angle_alpha   90.00
_cell.angle_beta   90.00
_cell.angle_gamma   90.00
#
_symmetry.space_group_name_H-M   'P 1'
#
loop_
_entity.id
_entity.type
_entity.pdbx_description
1 polymer ?
#
loop_
_entity_poly.entity_id
_entity_poly.type
_entity_poly.pdbx_seq_one_letter_code
_entity_poly.pdbx_strand_id
1 'polypeptide(L)'
;MTVFGNSGAVFLAGKQVFPVDYQAEVSQKLVDASHNNDLKQALQCLEDPFVDVNFIGTVSLKSKKTEVSLHDESANEVHVEYEEFKTDVSALFLAAHAGNLTLVRKLLSLGANVNQKLFRGYATTAAIREGHLDVLDILVKSGAFQEACEEALLEASYLGQARPAELLMGSDLIRPQVAVHALVSACCRGFASVVDTLVKCGVDASAIDRALLRSSKPPLHANVDCNALAAAIVSRQISVVRLLLQVGVGTDMKVRLGAWSWDMDTGEEFRVGAGLAEAYSITWCAVEYFEASGAILRMLLQHLSPNIPHFGRTLIHHAILCSNARAAEVLLNCGADKELPVRTTLKNDLRPVHLAARLGTPKVLEQLVFASCDLNSRTDSGETALMICARYRQEECLKVLVSAGADLGLVNSAGLSASSIARSARWALGFQQAVVDVIRDGKSAKSSNAAVFSPLKCVVQANAVEALKKLIEQSYIDLDEQDDDGFSAAMTAAANGYVEAFRLLVHAGANIKLQNRFGDTAISLSESNQHGEAIEKVMIEYALKEGYNYSASIHALHRAARRGDLDLVCMLAREGYDVNASDGDGYTPLMLAAREGHGKVCELLISRGAQCDIENERCETALSLAMKNGYKNEAEHVILDELSRQLVLEGNRVKKHIKCGKGAPHYKSLRMVDASGALRWGKSSKRNVVCKGAELGPSTKFRWSRRKKLDVEDPGMFHVITTKNREVHFVCEGGVEMAELWVRGIKLITREAIFGKKTE
;
A
#
# COMPACT_ATOMS: atom_id res chain seq x y z
N MET A 1 -58.77 41.51 4.53
CA MET A 1 -59.22 42.92 4.48
C MET A 1 -59.83 43.28 5.82
N THR A 2 -59.29 44.28 6.50
CA THR A 2 -60.12 45.25 7.23
C THR A 2 -59.50 46.61 6.99
N VAL A 3 -60.31 47.51 6.43
CA VAL A 3 -59.98 48.89 6.04
C VAL A 3 -60.84 49.79 6.92
N PHE A 4 -60.32 50.78 7.64
CA PHE A 4 -60.29 52.24 7.40
C PHE A 4 -60.31 52.82 8.84
N GLY A 5 -59.61 53.87 9.27
CA GLY A 5 -59.30 55.14 8.63
C GLY A 5 -60.34 56.20 9.05
N ASN A 6 -60.08 57.01 10.09
CA ASN A 6 -60.24 58.49 10.09
C ASN A 6 -60.08 59.20 11.46
N SER A 7 -59.12 60.13 11.46
CA SER A 7 -59.10 61.52 11.98
C SER A 7 -60.12 62.05 13.02
N GLY A 8 -59.57 62.65 14.10
CA GLY A 8 -59.63 64.10 14.35
C GLY A 8 -60.60 64.67 15.41
N ALA A 9 -60.04 65.11 16.56
CA ALA A 9 -60.47 66.18 17.48
C ALA A 9 -61.84 66.04 18.22
N VAL A 10 -62.09 66.45 19.48
CA VAL A 10 -61.38 67.10 20.59
C VAL A 10 -62.31 66.97 21.84
N PHE A 11 -61.72 67.01 23.05
CA PHE A 11 -62.28 67.30 24.39
C PHE A 11 -62.85 66.20 25.33
N LEU A 12 -62.22 66.22 26.53
CA LEU A 12 -62.70 65.94 27.90
C LEU A 12 -62.69 64.51 28.45
N ALA A 13 -61.60 64.25 29.19
CA ALA A 13 -61.57 63.70 30.54
C ALA A 13 -62.51 62.54 30.89
N GLY A 14 -61.95 61.33 30.84
CA GLY A 14 -62.42 60.18 31.60
C GLY A 14 -61.32 59.13 31.60
N LYS A 15 -60.45 59.13 32.62
CA LYS A 15 -59.47 58.04 32.85
C LYS A 15 -60.26 56.74 33.06
N GLN A 16 -60.19 55.83 32.11
CA GLN A 16 -60.67 54.46 32.26
C GLN A 16 -59.52 53.64 32.87
N VAL A 17 -59.57 53.42 34.18
CA VAL A 17 -58.63 52.59 34.93
C VAL A 17 -59.10 51.13 34.81
N PHE A 18 -58.30 50.27 34.16
CA PHE A 18 -58.44 48.82 34.27
C PHE A 18 -58.08 48.41 35.72
N PRO A 19 -58.81 47.47 36.35
CA PRO A 19 -58.42 46.99 37.68
C PRO A 19 -57.18 46.12 37.51
N VAL A 20 -56.01 46.70 37.76
CA VAL A 20 -54.80 45.94 38.05
C VAL A 20 -55.05 45.26 39.38
N ASP A 21 -54.97 43.93 39.40
CA ASP A 21 -55.07 43.17 40.65
C ASP A 21 -53.89 43.56 41.54
N TYR A 22 -54.13 44.46 42.50
CA TYR A 22 -53.09 45.02 43.37
C TYR A 22 -52.30 43.92 44.06
N GLN A 23 -52.96 42.82 44.45
CA GLN A 23 -52.32 41.65 45.03
C GLN A 23 -51.29 41.03 44.08
N ALA A 24 -51.62 40.85 42.80
CA ALA A 24 -50.70 40.32 41.80
C ALA A 24 -49.53 41.26 41.52
N GLU A 25 -49.75 42.58 41.52
CA GLU A 25 -48.69 43.57 41.28
C GLU A 25 -47.66 43.60 42.42
N VAL A 26 -48.10 43.61 43.68
CA VAL A 26 -47.18 43.61 44.83
C VAL A 26 -46.47 42.25 44.97
N SER A 27 -47.16 41.15 44.66
CA SER A 27 -46.55 39.82 44.68
C SER A 27 -45.53 39.63 43.55
N GLN A 28 -45.76 40.20 42.35
CA GLN A 28 -44.75 40.24 41.28
C GLN A 28 -43.54 41.10 41.68
N LYS A 29 -43.72 42.23 42.37
CA LYS A 29 -42.60 43.03 42.90
C LYS A 29 -41.74 42.24 43.88
N LEU A 30 -42.33 41.38 44.71
CA LEU A 30 -41.58 40.47 45.57
C LEU A 30 -40.74 39.47 44.75
N VAL A 31 -41.31 38.90 43.68
CA VAL A 31 -40.61 37.98 42.76
C VAL A 31 -39.45 38.71 42.07
N ASP A 32 -39.66 39.93 41.58
CA ASP A 32 -38.64 40.73 40.92
C ASP A 32 -37.52 41.15 41.90
N ALA A 33 -37.86 41.52 43.14
CA ALA A 33 -36.89 41.82 44.18
C ALA A 33 -36.07 40.57 44.56
N SER A 34 -36.71 39.40 44.63
CA SER A 34 -36.05 38.13 44.89
C SER A 34 -35.13 37.70 43.74
N HIS A 35 -35.53 37.96 42.49
CA HIS A 35 -34.73 37.70 41.29
C HIS A 35 -33.45 38.54 41.25
N ASN A 36 -33.57 39.82 41.62
CA ASN A 36 -32.43 40.74 41.71
C ASN A 36 -31.58 40.54 42.99
N ASN A 37 -31.97 39.59 43.86
CA ASN A 37 -31.36 39.35 45.16
C ASN A 37 -31.30 40.61 46.06
N ASP A 38 -32.29 41.52 45.93
CA ASP A 38 -32.40 42.70 46.78
C ASP A 38 -33.19 42.38 48.05
N LEU A 39 -32.47 42.02 49.10
CA LEU A 39 -33.05 41.68 50.40
C LEU A 39 -33.89 42.82 50.99
N LYS A 40 -33.49 44.09 50.81
CA LYS A 40 -34.20 45.22 51.43
C LYS A 40 -35.57 45.41 50.78
N GLN A 41 -35.60 45.41 49.45
CA GLN A 41 -36.85 45.52 48.70
C GLN A 41 -37.75 44.30 48.95
N ALA A 42 -37.19 43.10 48.95
CA ALA A 42 -37.96 41.89 49.23
C ALA A 42 -38.60 41.93 50.63
N LEU A 43 -37.86 42.35 51.66
CA LEU A 43 -38.40 42.50 53.02
C LEU A 43 -39.48 43.58 53.10
N GLN A 44 -39.32 44.70 52.39
CA GLN A 44 -40.33 45.75 52.34
C GLN A 44 -41.62 45.26 51.66
N CYS A 45 -41.52 44.48 50.59
CA CYS A 45 -42.69 43.85 49.96
C CYS A 45 -43.41 42.91 50.94
N LEU A 46 -42.68 42.15 51.75
CA LEU A 46 -43.26 41.22 52.73
C LEU A 46 -43.97 41.89 53.91
N GLU A 47 -43.86 43.22 54.07
CA GLU A 47 -44.63 43.98 55.06
C GLU A 47 -46.07 44.28 54.58
N ASP A 48 -46.33 44.20 53.27
CA ASP A 48 -47.68 44.45 52.73
C ASP A 48 -48.59 43.22 52.97
N PRO A 49 -49.75 43.39 53.62
CA PRO A 49 -50.64 42.31 54.01
C PRO A 49 -51.32 41.59 52.82
N PHE A 50 -51.29 42.18 51.62
CA PHE A 50 -51.88 41.59 50.41
C PHE A 50 -50.88 40.73 49.62
N VAL A 51 -49.64 40.59 50.05
CA VAL A 51 -48.63 39.79 49.33
C VAL A 51 -48.89 38.31 49.48
N ASP A 52 -49.03 37.63 48.34
CA ASP A 52 -48.99 36.18 48.29
C ASP A 52 -47.54 35.70 48.11
N VAL A 53 -46.97 35.14 49.16
CA VAL A 53 -45.61 34.57 49.16
C VAL A 53 -45.44 33.37 48.22
N ASN A 54 -46.55 32.75 47.81
CA ASN A 54 -46.58 31.59 46.90
C ASN A 54 -46.95 31.97 45.46
N PHE A 55 -47.07 33.28 45.19
CA PHE A 55 -47.33 33.80 43.85
C PHE A 55 -46.25 33.33 42.87
N ILE A 56 -46.70 32.92 41.69
CA ILE A 56 -45.83 32.47 40.60
C ILE A 56 -45.70 33.62 39.62
N GLY A 57 -44.49 34.17 39.50
CA GLY A 57 -44.17 35.25 38.57
C GLY A 57 -43.20 34.78 37.48
N THR A 58 -43.25 35.42 36.32
CA THR A 58 -42.36 35.09 35.18
C THR A 58 -41.08 35.91 35.24
N VAL A 59 -39.91 35.25 35.25
CA VAL A 59 -38.59 35.92 35.22
C VAL A 59 -37.65 35.27 34.21
N SER A 60 -36.59 35.99 33.84
CA SER A 60 -35.48 35.43 33.04
C SER A 60 -34.47 34.78 33.98
N LEU A 61 -34.51 33.45 34.08
CA LEU A 61 -33.65 32.68 34.98
C LEU A 61 -32.41 32.18 34.24
N LYS A 62 -31.24 32.39 34.85
CA LYS A 62 -29.98 31.78 34.45
C LYS A 62 -29.73 30.56 35.34
N SER A 63 -29.86 29.36 34.80
CA SER A 63 -29.69 28.10 35.54
C SER A 63 -28.56 27.26 34.97
N LYS A 64 -27.84 26.54 35.84
CA LYS A 64 -26.90 25.50 35.40
C LYS A 64 -27.63 24.35 34.70
N LYS A 65 -26.99 23.84 33.65
CA LYS A 65 -27.35 22.63 32.90
C LYS A 65 -26.08 21.82 32.69
N THR A 66 -26.17 20.50 32.86
CA THR A 66 -25.03 19.61 32.60
C THR A 66 -25.20 18.92 31.26
N GLU A 67 -24.23 19.09 30.38
CA GLU A 67 -24.14 18.35 29.12
C GLU A 67 -23.01 17.32 29.22
N VAL A 68 -23.25 16.12 28.66
CA VAL A 68 -22.26 15.04 28.64
C VAL A 68 -21.67 14.97 27.24
N SER A 69 -20.39 15.30 27.12
CA SER A 69 -19.62 15.11 25.89
C SER A 69 -19.15 13.66 25.81
N LEU A 70 -19.50 13.02 24.70
CA LEU A 70 -19.16 11.61 24.44
C LEU A 70 -17.85 11.57 23.67
N HIS A 71 -16.93 10.74 24.13
CA HIS A 71 -15.67 10.46 23.44
C HIS A 71 -15.59 9.00 23.04
N ASP A 72 -14.77 8.71 22.01
CA ASP A 72 -14.70 7.38 21.41
C ASP A 72 -14.08 6.34 22.34
N GLU A 73 -12.92 6.63 22.91
CA GLU A 73 -12.16 5.67 23.73
C GLU A 73 -11.68 6.28 25.06
N SER A 74 -12.03 7.54 25.35
CA SER A 74 -11.78 8.20 26.64
C SER A 74 -13.06 8.33 27.47
N ALA A 75 -12.91 8.64 28.75
CA ALA A 75 -14.02 8.87 29.65
C ALA A 75 -14.95 9.97 29.13
N ASN A 76 -16.26 9.82 29.36
CA ASN A 76 -17.22 10.88 29.08
C ASN A 76 -16.95 12.07 30.01
N GLU A 77 -16.92 13.29 29.45
CA GLU A 77 -16.74 14.51 30.22
C GLU A 77 -18.10 15.19 30.47
N VAL A 78 -18.22 15.85 31.62
CA VAL A 78 -19.42 16.61 31.97
C VAL A 78 -19.06 18.08 31.93
N HIS A 79 -19.73 18.82 31.05
CA HIS A 79 -19.63 20.27 30.98
C HIS A 79 -20.84 20.90 31.68
N VAL A 80 -20.58 21.93 32.47
CA VAL A 80 -21.62 22.72 33.11
C VAL A 80 -21.77 24.00 32.31
N GLU A 81 -22.94 24.16 31.69
CA GLU A 81 -23.31 25.34 30.94
C GLU A 81 -24.40 26.11 31.69
N TYR A 82 -24.52 27.40 31.41
CA TYR A 82 -25.62 28.22 31.92
C TYR A 82 -26.61 28.49 30.80
N GLU A 83 -27.87 28.16 31.05
CA GLU A 83 -28.97 28.42 30.14
C GLU A 83 -29.82 29.58 30.70
N GLU A 84 -30.01 30.63 29.89
CA GLU A 84 -30.88 31.75 30.20
C GLU A 84 -32.22 31.61 29.46
N PHE A 85 -33.32 31.49 30.21
CA PHE A 85 -34.65 31.35 29.63
C PHE A 85 -35.72 31.97 30.53
N LYS A 86 -36.87 32.32 29.94
CA LYS A 86 -38.02 32.82 30.69
C LYS A 86 -38.79 31.66 31.30
N THR A 87 -39.06 31.75 32.59
CA THR A 87 -39.77 30.70 33.33
C THR A 87 -40.55 31.27 34.50
N ASP A 88 -41.57 30.52 34.90
CA ASP A 88 -42.47 30.85 35.99
C ASP A 88 -41.89 30.29 37.30
N VAL A 89 -41.64 31.16 38.27
CA VAL A 89 -40.98 30.83 39.54
C VAL A 89 -41.62 31.57 40.72
N SER A 90 -41.46 30.99 41.91
CA SER A 90 -41.85 31.63 43.17
C SER A 90 -40.70 32.40 43.81
N ALA A 91 -41.01 33.32 44.71
CA ALA A 91 -40.01 34.07 45.49
C ALA A 91 -39.09 33.12 46.30
N LEU A 92 -39.64 32.03 46.85
CA LEU A 92 -38.86 31.03 47.60
C LEU A 92 -37.87 30.29 46.68
N PHE A 93 -38.29 29.92 45.47
CA PHE A 93 -37.41 29.27 44.50
C PHE A 93 -36.24 30.18 44.12
N LEU A 94 -36.49 31.47 43.88
CA LEU A 94 -35.46 32.46 43.55
C LEU A 94 -34.53 32.73 44.73
N ALA A 95 -35.07 32.85 45.94
CA ALA A 95 -34.27 33.01 47.16
C ALA A 95 -33.36 31.78 47.38
N ALA A 96 -33.87 30.58 47.10
CA ALA A 96 -33.09 29.35 47.18
C ALA A 96 -32.02 29.26 46.10
N HIS A 97 -32.35 29.65 44.86
CA HIS A 97 -31.42 29.75 43.74
C HIS A 97 -30.29 30.75 44.01
N ALA A 98 -30.59 31.90 44.60
CA ALA A 98 -29.59 32.93 44.93
C ALA A 98 -28.78 32.62 46.21
N GLY A 99 -29.15 31.60 46.98
CA GLY A 99 -28.51 31.27 48.24
C GLY A 99 -28.83 32.23 49.39
N ASN A 100 -29.92 33.00 49.29
CA ASN A 100 -30.27 34.03 50.27
C ASN A 100 -30.96 33.41 51.48
N LEU A 101 -30.15 32.91 52.42
CA LEU A 101 -30.59 32.22 53.63
C LEU A 101 -31.60 33.03 54.47
N THR A 102 -31.35 34.34 54.60
CA THR A 102 -32.19 35.26 55.37
C THR A 102 -33.57 35.42 54.76
N LEU A 103 -33.65 35.57 53.44
CA LEU A 103 -34.91 35.67 52.72
C LEU A 103 -35.67 34.35 52.76
N VAL A 104 -34.97 33.21 52.58
CA VAL A 104 -35.57 31.86 52.69
C VAL A 104 -36.23 31.66 54.05
N ARG A 105 -35.52 31.93 55.16
CA ARG A 105 -36.10 31.80 56.52
C ARG A 105 -37.34 32.68 56.71
N LYS A 106 -37.31 33.92 56.20
CA LYS A 106 -38.43 34.84 56.33
C LYS A 106 -39.64 34.36 55.52
N LEU A 107 -39.44 33.95 54.27
CA LEU A 107 -40.50 33.41 53.42
C LEU A 107 -41.14 32.16 54.04
N LEU A 108 -40.33 31.24 54.58
CA LEU A 108 -40.84 30.06 55.26
C LEU A 108 -41.64 30.40 56.52
N SER A 109 -41.22 31.41 57.29
CA SER A 109 -41.97 31.88 58.47
C SER A 109 -43.34 32.47 58.12
N LEU A 110 -43.51 32.93 56.87
CA LEU A 110 -44.75 33.50 56.34
C LEU A 110 -45.61 32.45 55.60
N GLY A 111 -45.24 31.16 55.64
CA GLY A 111 -46.01 30.08 55.02
C GLY A 111 -45.71 29.86 53.54
N ALA A 112 -44.51 30.20 53.08
CA ALA A 112 -44.06 29.83 51.73
C ALA A 112 -44.00 28.30 51.57
N ASN A 113 -44.54 27.80 50.46
CA ASN A 113 -44.67 26.39 50.15
C ASN A 113 -43.35 25.85 49.54
N VAL A 114 -42.63 25.04 50.32
CA VAL A 114 -41.40 24.35 49.88
C VAL A 114 -41.66 23.39 48.71
N ASN A 115 -42.87 22.81 48.66
CA ASN A 115 -43.24 21.73 47.75
C ASN A 115 -43.96 22.22 46.49
N GLN A 116 -43.81 23.50 46.15
CA GLN A 116 -44.34 24.03 44.89
C GLN A 116 -43.46 23.58 43.73
N LYS A 117 -43.98 22.69 42.88
CA LYS A 117 -43.28 22.19 41.69
C LYS A 117 -43.36 23.21 40.56
N LEU A 118 -42.20 23.63 40.09
CA LEU A 118 -42.01 24.57 38.98
C LEU A 118 -41.32 23.87 37.80
N PHE A 119 -41.13 24.57 36.68
CA PHE A 119 -40.58 23.96 35.45
C PHE A 119 -39.22 23.27 35.65
N ARG A 120 -38.34 23.84 36.49
CA ARG A 120 -37.03 23.26 36.84
C ARG A 120 -37.06 22.44 38.15
N GLY A 121 -38.24 22.04 38.63
CA GLY A 121 -38.42 21.29 39.86
C GLY A 121 -38.74 22.17 41.06
N TYR A 122 -38.18 21.84 42.22
CA TYR A 122 -38.53 22.46 43.52
C TYR A 122 -37.48 23.47 43.98
N ALA A 123 -37.77 24.21 45.06
CA ALA A 123 -36.77 25.08 45.70
C ALA A 123 -35.53 24.29 46.18
N THR A 124 -35.70 23.02 46.55
CA THR A 124 -34.60 22.10 46.90
C THR A 124 -33.67 21.82 45.71
N THR A 125 -34.22 21.61 44.51
CA THR A 125 -33.41 21.38 43.30
C THR A 125 -32.67 22.65 42.88
N ALA A 126 -33.30 23.83 43.04
CA ALA A 126 -32.65 25.12 42.80
C ALA A 126 -31.44 25.36 43.73
N ALA A 127 -31.59 25.09 45.02
CA ALA A 127 -30.51 25.20 45.99
C ALA A 127 -29.32 24.29 45.62
N ILE A 128 -29.60 23.07 45.15
CA ILE A 128 -28.56 22.12 44.72
C ILE A 128 -27.87 22.56 43.44
N ARG A 129 -28.61 23.05 42.44
CA ARG A 129 -27.97 23.57 41.21
C ARG A 129 -26.91 24.60 41.51
N GLU A 130 -27.18 25.51 42.43
CA GLU A 130 -26.22 26.54 42.81
C GLU A 130 -25.25 26.14 43.93
N GLY A 131 -25.45 24.97 44.56
CA GLY A 131 -24.54 24.41 45.56
C GLY A 131 -24.73 24.97 46.97
N HIS A 132 -25.92 25.50 47.27
CA HIS A 132 -26.26 26.13 48.54
C HIS A 132 -26.73 25.11 49.58
N LEU A 133 -25.76 24.46 50.25
CA LEU A 133 -26.02 23.41 51.23
C LEU A 133 -26.85 23.89 52.44
N ASP A 134 -26.56 25.07 52.97
CA ASP A 134 -27.26 25.61 54.15
C ASP A 134 -28.74 25.91 53.85
N VAL A 135 -29.03 26.36 52.64
CA VAL A 135 -30.39 26.58 52.16
C VAL A 135 -31.11 25.25 52.02
N LEU A 136 -30.46 24.24 51.43
CA LEU A 136 -31.03 22.90 51.30
C LEU A 136 -31.39 22.29 52.67
N ASP A 137 -30.49 22.38 53.65
CA ASP A 137 -30.72 21.88 55.01
C ASP A 137 -31.98 22.47 55.64
N ILE A 138 -32.17 23.79 55.50
CA ILE A 138 -33.38 24.47 55.98
C ILE A 138 -34.62 23.96 55.24
N LEU A 139 -34.58 23.89 53.91
CA LEU A 139 -35.73 23.47 53.12
C LEU A 139 -36.16 22.03 53.45
N VAL A 140 -35.20 21.11 53.64
CA VAL A 140 -35.47 19.73 54.07
C VAL A 140 -36.11 19.72 55.46
N LYS A 141 -35.55 20.46 56.43
CA LYS A 141 -36.11 20.57 57.79
C LYS A 141 -37.48 21.26 57.85
N SER A 142 -37.79 22.10 56.86
CA SER A 142 -39.08 22.81 56.75
C SER A 142 -40.19 21.99 56.09
N GLY A 143 -40.00 20.68 55.88
CA GLY A 143 -41.05 19.79 55.41
C GLY A 143 -41.06 19.58 53.89
N ALA A 144 -39.88 19.46 53.28
CA ALA A 144 -39.78 19.01 51.89
C ALA A 144 -40.38 17.60 51.74
N PHE A 145 -41.21 17.41 50.72
CA PHE A 145 -41.80 16.11 50.41
C PHE A 145 -40.78 15.17 49.79
N GLN A 146 -41.09 13.88 49.89
CA GLN A 146 -40.31 12.79 49.31
C GLN A 146 -39.92 13.04 47.85
N GLU A 147 -40.87 13.41 46.97
CA GLU A 147 -40.57 13.68 45.55
C GLU A 147 -39.57 14.84 45.35
N ALA A 148 -39.64 15.87 46.20
CA ALA A 148 -38.74 17.01 46.13
C ALA A 148 -37.32 16.66 46.58
N CYS A 149 -37.17 15.75 47.55
CA CYS A 149 -35.89 15.21 47.97
C CYS A 149 -35.31 14.22 46.95
N GLU A 150 -36.16 13.41 46.31
CA GLU A 150 -35.78 12.46 45.26
C GLU A 150 -35.27 13.18 43.99
N GLU A 151 -35.99 14.19 43.48
CA GLU A 151 -35.51 15.01 42.36
C GLU A 151 -34.23 15.78 42.72
N ALA A 152 -34.13 16.27 43.95
CA ALA A 152 -32.94 16.94 44.47
C ALA A 152 -31.71 16.01 44.50
N LEU A 153 -31.88 14.75 44.86
CA LEU A 153 -30.80 13.75 44.88
C LEU A 153 -30.28 13.44 43.47
N LEU A 154 -31.19 13.34 42.50
CA LEU A 154 -30.83 13.15 41.09
C LEU A 154 -30.05 14.36 40.57
N GLU A 155 -30.49 15.58 40.89
CA GLU A 155 -29.79 16.80 40.49
C GLU A 155 -28.37 16.87 41.11
N ALA A 156 -28.22 16.49 42.38
CA ALA A 156 -26.92 16.40 43.04
C ALA A 156 -25.99 15.40 42.33
N SER A 157 -26.55 14.29 41.86
CA SER A 157 -25.84 13.24 41.11
C SER A 157 -25.48 13.67 39.68
N TYR A 158 -26.24 14.57 39.06
CA TYR A 158 -25.92 15.16 37.76
C TYR A 158 -24.85 16.24 37.83
N LEU A 159 -24.72 16.92 38.97
CA LEU A 159 -23.76 18.01 39.18
C LEU A 159 -22.49 17.60 39.93
N GLY A 160 -22.43 16.36 40.44
CA GLY A 160 -21.27 15.86 41.18
C GLY A 160 -21.16 16.40 42.60
N GLN A 161 -22.28 16.74 43.24
CA GLN A 161 -22.31 17.34 44.58
C GLN A 161 -22.50 16.28 45.69
N ALA A 162 -21.40 15.85 46.31
CA ALA A 162 -21.41 14.80 47.31
C ALA A 162 -22.10 15.19 48.64
N ARG A 163 -21.85 16.41 49.17
CA ARG A 163 -22.41 16.84 50.46
C ARG A 163 -23.95 16.97 50.46
N PRO A 164 -24.58 17.57 49.43
CA PRO A 164 -26.04 17.55 49.32
C PRO A 164 -26.62 16.14 49.22
N ALA A 165 -25.95 15.23 48.49
CA ALA A 165 -26.38 13.84 48.41
C ALA A 165 -26.35 13.14 49.78
N GLU A 166 -25.29 13.36 50.57
CA GLU A 166 -25.18 12.86 51.95
C GLU A 166 -26.33 13.36 52.84
N LEU A 167 -26.62 14.66 52.79
CA LEU A 167 -27.71 15.27 53.56
C LEU A 167 -29.07 14.69 53.20
N LEU A 168 -29.36 14.52 51.91
CA LEU A 168 -30.62 13.98 51.42
C LEU A 168 -30.78 12.50 51.79
N MET A 169 -29.73 11.69 51.67
CA MET A 169 -29.74 10.29 52.08
C MET A 169 -29.98 10.14 53.60
N GLY A 170 -29.54 11.10 54.41
CA GLY A 170 -29.80 11.12 55.87
C GLY A 170 -31.22 11.56 56.27
N SER A 171 -32.09 11.93 55.32
CA SER A 171 -33.47 12.38 55.61
C SER A 171 -34.50 11.25 55.71
N ASP A 172 -34.13 10.01 55.41
CA ASP A 172 -35.01 8.83 55.29
C ASP A 172 -36.19 8.96 54.30
N LEU A 173 -36.21 10.03 53.49
CA LEU A 173 -37.26 10.30 52.49
C LEU A 173 -36.99 9.66 51.13
N ILE A 174 -35.81 9.10 50.90
CA ILE A 174 -35.38 8.60 49.59
C ILE A 174 -35.73 7.11 49.42
N ARG A 175 -36.46 6.77 48.36
CA ARG A 175 -36.68 5.35 48.00
C ARG A 175 -35.38 4.67 47.53
N PRO A 176 -35.18 3.39 47.88
CA PRO A 176 -34.03 2.62 47.42
C PRO A 176 -33.83 2.67 45.89
N GLN A 177 -34.90 2.52 45.10
CA GLN A 177 -34.80 2.56 43.63
C GLN A 177 -34.26 3.90 43.11
N VAL A 178 -34.66 5.03 43.71
CA VAL A 178 -34.20 6.35 43.29
C VAL A 178 -32.74 6.55 43.70
N ALA A 179 -32.34 6.06 44.88
CA ALA A 179 -30.95 6.08 45.30
C ALA A 179 -30.05 5.26 44.37
N VAL A 180 -30.51 4.10 43.88
CA VAL A 180 -29.80 3.30 42.87
C VAL A 180 -29.74 4.05 41.53
N HIS A 181 -30.84 4.67 41.08
CA HIS A 181 -30.85 5.48 39.85
C HIS A 181 -29.88 6.67 39.94
N ALA A 182 -29.82 7.33 41.10
CA ALA A 182 -28.88 8.41 41.41
C ALA A 182 -27.42 7.90 41.34
N LEU A 183 -27.15 6.74 41.95
CA LEU A 183 -25.84 6.08 41.91
C LEU A 183 -25.40 5.75 40.48
N VAL A 184 -26.26 5.11 39.69
CA VAL A 184 -25.97 4.76 38.29
C VAL A 184 -25.74 6.03 37.45
N SER A 185 -26.53 7.07 37.67
CA SER A 185 -26.38 8.36 37.00
C SER A 185 -25.06 9.06 37.31
N ALA A 186 -24.60 9.00 38.56
CA ALA A 186 -23.30 9.51 38.99
C ALA A 186 -22.15 8.66 38.40
N CYS A 187 -22.33 7.35 38.29
CA CYS A 187 -21.37 6.44 37.68
C CYS A 187 -21.14 6.73 36.19
N CYS A 188 -22.22 6.98 35.42
CA CYS A 188 -22.10 7.38 34.01
C CYS A 188 -21.29 8.67 33.81
N ARG A 189 -21.33 9.57 34.80
CA ARG A 189 -20.74 10.92 34.75
C ARG A 189 -19.35 11.01 35.37
N GLY A 190 -18.87 9.93 36.00
CA GLY A 190 -17.53 9.90 36.58
C GLY A 190 -17.39 10.58 37.94
N PHE A 191 -18.49 10.92 38.62
CA PHE A 191 -18.44 11.62 39.91
C PHE A 191 -18.13 10.67 41.07
N ALA A 192 -16.87 10.24 41.17
CA ALA A 192 -16.41 9.27 42.16
C ALA A 192 -16.71 9.68 43.61
N SER A 193 -16.70 10.98 43.93
CA SER A 193 -17.06 11.48 45.27
C SER A 193 -18.52 11.22 45.63
N VAL A 194 -19.45 11.46 44.70
CA VAL A 194 -20.87 11.18 44.90
C VAL A 194 -21.11 9.68 45.02
N VAL A 195 -20.46 8.89 44.15
CA VAL A 195 -20.54 7.42 44.19
C VAL A 195 -20.08 6.89 45.54
N ASP A 196 -18.93 7.35 46.05
CA ASP A 196 -18.39 6.96 47.35
C ASP A 196 -19.35 7.32 48.49
N THR A 197 -19.91 8.53 48.47
CA THR A 197 -20.92 8.96 49.46
C THR A 197 -22.17 8.09 49.43
N LEU A 198 -22.76 7.85 48.25
CA LEU A 198 -23.98 7.05 48.14
C LEU A 198 -23.77 5.61 48.59
N VAL A 199 -22.63 5.00 48.24
CA VAL A 199 -22.28 3.66 48.72
C VAL A 199 -22.12 3.64 50.24
N LYS A 200 -21.46 4.65 50.83
CA LYS A 200 -21.35 4.78 52.30
C LYS A 200 -22.69 4.97 53.00
N CYS A 201 -23.65 5.62 52.33
CA CYS A 201 -25.02 5.75 52.80
C CYS A 201 -25.85 4.45 52.67
N GLY A 202 -25.26 3.34 52.22
CA GLY A 202 -25.90 2.03 52.17
C GLY A 202 -26.66 1.74 50.86
N VAL A 203 -26.41 2.50 49.79
CA VAL A 203 -27.00 2.20 48.47
C VAL A 203 -26.36 0.93 47.90
N ASP A 204 -27.19 -0.03 47.52
CA ASP A 204 -26.73 -1.28 46.89
C ASP A 204 -26.22 -1.01 45.47
N ALA A 205 -24.90 -1.04 45.30
CA ALA A 205 -24.25 -0.87 44.01
C ALA A 205 -24.38 -2.09 43.07
N SER A 206 -24.83 -3.24 43.58
CA SER A 206 -25.13 -4.43 42.78
C SER A 206 -26.55 -4.44 42.21
N ALA A 207 -27.42 -3.57 42.73
CA ALA A 207 -28.79 -3.42 42.25
C ALA A 207 -28.85 -3.01 40.78
N ILE A 208 -29.89 -3.48 40.10
CA ILE A 208 -30.15 -3.19 38.69
C ILE A 208 -31.03 -1.94 38.62
N ASP A 209 -30.65 -1.01 37.75
CA ASP A 209 -31.47 0.12 37.37
C ASP A 209 -31.57 0.25 35.85
N ARG A 210 -32.72 0.75 35.39
CA ARG A 210 -32.97 1.00 33.98
C ARG A 210 -32.55 2.42 33.63
N ALA A 211 -31.32 2.56 33.12
CA ALA A 211 -30.72 3.85 32.83
C ALA A 211 -30.48 4.06 31.33
N LEU A 212 -30.56 5.32 30.89
CA LEU A 212 -30.18 5.71 29.54
C LEU A 212 -28.65 5.72 29.43
N LEU A 213 -28.09 4.71 28.76
CA LEU A 213 -26.67 4.64 28.47
C LEU A 213 -26.37 5.23 27.10
N ARG A 214 -25.28 6.00 27.04
CA ARG A 214 -24.82 6.70 25.84
C ARG A 214 -23.34 6.44 25.58
N SER A 215 -23.00 6.15 24.33
CA SER A 215 -21.62 5.98 23.87
C SER A 215 -21.52 6.39 22.41
N SER A 216 -20.39 6.97 21.99
CA SER A 216 -20.12 7.26 20.58
C SER A 216 -19.63 6.02 19.82
N LYS A 217 -18.78 5.19 20.45
CA LYS A 217 -18.17 4.01 19.83
C LYS A 217 -18.09 2.79 20.78
N PRO A 218 -18.87 1.72 20.53
CA PRO A 218 -19.95 1.65 19.55
C PRO A 218 -21.08 2.64 19.90
N PRO A 219 -21.87 3.07 18.90
CA PRO A 219 -22.97 3.99 19.10
C PRO A 219 -24.06 3.31 19.93
N LEU A 220 -24.33 3.89 21.10
CA LEU A 220 -25.38 3.43 22.01
C LEU A 220 -26.24 4.62 22.43
N HIS A 221 -27.56 4.44 22.34
CA HIS A 221 -28.55 5.36 22.89
C HIS A 221 -29.81 4.56 23.25
N ALA A 222 -29.77 3.87 24.39
CA ALA A 222 -30.84 2.98 24.80
C ALA A 222 -31.01 2.95 26.33
N ASN A 223 -32.25 2.73 26.76
CA ASN A 223 -32.55 2.40 28.15
C ASN A 223 -32.22 0.93 28.39
N VAL A 224 -31.21 0.69 29.21
CA VAL A 224 -30.68 -0.66 29.47
C VAL A 224 -30.70 -0.93 30.96
N ASP A 225 -31.08 -2.16 31.30
CA ASP A 225 -31.03 -2.65 32.67
C ASP A 225 -29.56 -2.96 32.99
N CYS A 226 -28.97 -2.17 33.90
CA CYS A 226 -27.56 -2.24 34.22
C CYS A 226 -27.32 -1.91 35.70
N ASN A 227 -26.20 -2.40 36.26
CA ASN A 227 -25.75 -1.98 37.59
C ASN A 227 -24.76 -0.81 37.47
N ALA A 228 -24.36 -0.26 38.61
CA ALA A 228 -23.41 0.85 38.70
C ALA A 228 -22.08 0.57 37.95
N LEU A 229 -21.60 -0.67 38.04
CA LEU A 229 -20.35 -1.09 37.41
C LEU A 229 -20.44 -1.07 35.87
N ALA A 230 -21.51 -1.60 35.30
CA ALA A 230 -21.74 -1.61 33.85
C ALA A 230 -21.83 -0.18 33.29
N ALA A 231 -22.59 0.67 33.97
CA ALA A 231 -22.76 2.07 33.59
C ALA A 231 -21.43 2.84 33.59
N ALA A 232 -20.57 2.61 34.60
CA ALA A 232 -19.24 3.19 34.69
C ALA A 232 -18.31 2.71 33.56
N ILE A 233 -18.41 1.43 33.16
CA ILE A 233 -17.59 0.85 32.08
C ILE A 233 -18.00 1.41 30.71
N VAL A 234 -19.30 1.45 30.40
CA VAL A 234 -19.81 2.02 29.13
C VAL A 234 -19.39 3.49 28.99
N SER A 235 -19.32 4.20 30.11
CA SER A 235 -18.88 5.61 30.16
C SER A 235 -17.36 5.78 30.33
N ARG A 236 -16.60 4.68 30.36
CA ARG A 236 -15.13 4.60 30.47
C ARG A 236 -14.54 5.31 31.70
N GLN A 237 -15.25 5.28 32.83
CA GLN A 237 -14.90 6.00 34.06
C GLN A 237 -13.96 5.20 34.96
N ILE A 238 -12.65 5.26 34.71
CA ILE A 238 -11.62 4.47 35.40
C ILE A 238 -11.71 4.58 36.93
N SER A 239 -11.80 5.81 37.45
CA SER A 239 -11.81 6.07 38.91
C SER A 239 -13.03 5.48 39.60
N VAL A 240 -14.20 5.53 38.94
CA VAL A 240 -15.44 4.97 39.46
C VAL A 240 -15.40 3.44 39.44
N VAL A 241 -14.93 2.84 38.34
CA VAL A 241 -14.78 1.37 38.26
C VAL A 241 -13.84 0.88 39.37
N ARG A 242 -12.72 1.56 39.61
CA ARG A 242 -11.78 1.20 40.68
C ARG A 242 -12.45 1.24 42.05
N LEU A 243 -13.21 2.29 42.35
CA LEU A 243 -13.94 2.44 43.59
C LEU A 243 -14.97 1.31 43.78
N LEU A 244 -15.78 1.02 42.75
CA LEU A 244 -16.81 -0.03 42.81
C LEU A 244 -16.21 -1.43 43.01
N LEU A 245 -15.07 -1.72 42.37
CA LEU A 245 -14.37 -3.00 42.60
C LEU A 245 -13.77 -3.09 44.01
N GLN A 246 -13.26 -1.99 44.58
CA GLN A 246 -12.78 -1.96 45.97
C GLN A 246 -13.90 -2.20 46.99
N VAL A 247 -15.11 -1.75 46.67
CA VAL A 247 -16.33 -2.00 47.48
C VAL A 247 -16.78 -3.47 47.38
N GLY A 248 -16.33 -4.22 46.37
CA GLY A 248 -16.70 -5.63 46.18
C GLY A 248 -18.01 -5.83 45.42
N VAL A 249 -18.36 -4.92 44.50
CA VAL A 249 -19.54 -5.09 43.63
C VAL A 249 -19.41 -6.35 42.77
N GLY A 250 -20.50 -7.13 42.70
CA GLY A 250 -20.56 -8.35 41.90
C GLY A 250 -20.26 -8.11 40.42
N THR A 251 -19.36 -8.92 39.86
CA THR A 251 -18.96 -8.88 38.43
C THR A 251 -19.68 -9.92 37.58
N ASP A 252 -20.58 -10.69 38.17
CA ASP A 252 -21.34 -11.80 37.58
C ASP A 252 -22.57 -11.33 36.77
N MET A 253 -22.97 -10.07 36.94
CA MET A 253 -24.06 -9.44 36.19
C MET A 253 -23.85 -9.58 34.67
N LYS A 254 -24.93 -9.94 33.98
CA LYS A 254 -24.98 -9.95 32.51
C LYS A 254 -25.74 -8.74 32.00
N VAL A 255 -25.17 -8.06 31.02
CA VAL A 255 -25.76 -6.87 30.38
C VAL A 255 -26.09 -7.16 28.91
N ARG A 256 -27.15 -6.53 28.40
CA ARG A 256 -27.55 -6.57 26.99
C ARG A 256 -27.34 -5.20 26.37
N LEU A 257 -26.16 -4.98 25.80
CA LEU A 257 -25.82 -3.72 25.12
C LEU A 257 -25.53 -3.94 23.63
N GLY A 258 -25.00 -5.12 23.28
CA GLY A 258 -24.50 -5.43 21.95
C GLY A 258 -25.55 -5.26 20.85
N ALA A 259 -25.08 -4.87 19.66
CA ALA A 259 -25.88 -4.79 18.44
C ALA A 259 -25.70 -6.00 17.52
N TRP A 260 -24.79 -6.90 17.87
CA TRP A 260 -24.39 -8.07 17.11
C TRP A 260 -24.58 -9.32 17.95
N SER A 261 -25.17 -10.35 17.35
CA SER A 261 -25.38 -11.64 17.98
C SER A 261 -24.53 -12.70 17.30
N TRP A 262 -23.95 -13.58 18.12
CA TRP A 262 -23.12 -14.68 17.66
C TRP A 262 -23.94 -15.94 17.38
N ASP A 263 -23.85 -16.46 16.16
CA ASP A 263 -24.42 -17.75 15.82
C ASP A 263 -23.44 -18.90 16.08
N MET A 264 -23.83 -19.83 16.95
CA MET A 264 -23.00 -20.99 17.30
C MET A 264 -22.93 -22.04 16.20
N ASP A 265 -23.87 -22.04 15.26
CA ASP A 265 -23.90 -23.03 14.18
C ASP A 265 -22.94 -22.66 13.06
N THR A 266 -23.03 -21.43 12.55
CA THR A 266 -22.17 -20.95 11.45
C THR A 266 -20.83 -20.36 11.93
N GLY A 267 -20.76 -19.88 13.17
CA GLY A 267 -19.61 -19.12 13.65
C GLY A 267 -19.47 -17.75 12.99
N GLU A 268 -20.63 -17.12 12.69
CA GLU A 268 -20.75 -15.78 12.12
C GLU A 268 -21.47 -14.83 13.09
N GLU A 269 -21.25 -13.53 12.93
CA GLU A 269 -21.97 -12.49 13.66
C GLU A 269 -23.04 -11.84 12.79
N PHE A 270 -24.24 -11.69 13.34
CA PHE A 270 -25.37 -11.05 12.69
C PHE A 270 -25.79 -9.79 13.44
N ARG A 271 -26.12 -8.72 12.70
CA ARG A 271 -26.61 -7.50 13.31
C ARG A 271 -28.07 -7.67 13.75
N VAL A 272 -28.33 -7.54 15.03
CA VAL A 272 -29.67 -7.67 15.65
C VAL A 272 -30.23 -6.34 16.15
N GLY A 273 -29.38 -5.31 16.31
CA GLY A 273 -29.77 -4.00 16.84
C GLY A 273 -29.39 -3.83 18.31
N ALA A 274 -29.13 -2.58 18.71
CA ALA A 274 -28.58 -2.26 20.04
C ALA A 274 -29.49 -2.77 21.18
N GLY A 275 -28.91 -3.51 22.13
CA GLY A 275 -29.63 -4.07 23.27
C GLY A 275 -30.47 -5.32 22.96
N LEU A 276 -30.45 -5.82 21.72
CA LEU A 276 -31.16 -7.05 21.31
C LEU A 276 -30.23 -8.27 21.21
N ALA A 277 -28.91 -8.08 21.34
CA ALA A 277 -27.95 -9.17 21.38
C ALA A 277 -28.04 -10.00 22.68
N GLU A 278 -27.31 -11.12 22.69
CA GLU A 278 -27.15 -11.95 23.87
C GLU A 278 -26.60 -11.18 25.08
N ALA A 279 -27.02 -11.60 26.27
CA ALA A 279 -26.52 -11.02 27.50
C ALA A 279 -25.12 -11.56 27.82
N TYR A 280 -24.14 -10.67 27.98
CA TYR A 280 -22.75 -11.02 28.24
C TYR A 280 -22.25 -10.39 29.54
N SER A 281 -21.13 -10.92 30.07
CA SER A 281 -20.58 -10.47 31.35
C SER A 281 -19.85 -9.12 31.25
N ILE A 282 -19.57 -8.51 32.39
CA ILE A 282 -18.96 -7.17 32.46
C ILE A 282 -17.59 -7.05 31.76
N THR A 283 -16.82 -8.15 31.66
CA THR A 283 -15.54 -8.17 30.94
C THR A 283 -15.72 -8.03 29.43
N TRP A 284 -16.80 -8.58 28.88
CA TRP A 284 -17.15 -8.44 27.47
C TRP A 284 -17.58 -6.99 27.19
N CYS A 285 -18.35 -6.40 28.11
CA CYS A 285 -18.67 -4.98 28.08
C CYS A 285 -17.40 -4.10 28.03
N ALA A 286 -16.36 -4.44 28.81
CA ALA A 286 -15.12 -3.69 28.84
C ALA A 286 -14.26 -3.84 27.56
N VAL A 287 -14.46 -4.92 26.79
CA VAL A 287 -13.82 -5.09 25.47
C VAL A 287 -14.59 -4.32 24.40
N GLU A 288 -15.92 -4.37 24.42
CA GLU A 288 -16.78 -3.63 23.46
C GLU A 288 -16.67 -2.11 23.67
N TYR A 289 -16.76 -1.64 24.92
CA TYR A 289 -16.60 -0.24 25.32
C TYR A 289 -15.20 0.01 25.88
N PHE A 290 -14.19 -0.32 25.08
CA PHE A 290 -12.80 -0.25 25.50
C PHE A 290 -12.38 1.18 25.87
N GLU A 291 -11.70 1.29 27.01
CA GLU A 291 -11.04 2.51 27.47
C GLU A 291 -9.59 2.51 26.98
N ALA A 292 -9.13 3.65 26.46
CA ALA A 292 -7.90 3.81 25.71
C ALA A 292 -6.63 3.25 26.37
N SER A 293 -6.50 3.36 27.70
CA SER A 293 -5.37 2.83 28.46
C SER A 293 -5.47 1.33 28.77
N GLY A 294 -6.66 0.75 28.60
CA GLY A 294 -6.98 -0.62 29.00
C GLY A 294 -7.02 -0.83 30.51
N ALA A 295 -7.02 0.24 31.32
CA ALA A 295 -6.97 0.13 32.78
C ALA A 295 -8.18 -0.60 33.35
N ILE A 296 -9.38 -0.30 32.83
CA ILE A 296 -10.63 -0.96 33.22
C ILE A 296 -10.55 -2.46 32.97
N LEU A 297 -10.12 -2.85 31.77
CA LEU A 297 -10.02 -4.26 31.39
C LEU A 297 -8.98 -5.00 32.25
N ARG A 298 -7.80 -4.40 32.48
CA ARG A 298 -6.77 -4.98 33.37
C ARG A 298 -7.28 -5.19 34.80
N MET A 299 -8.01 -4.23 35.36
CA MET A 299 -8.59 -4.33 36.70
C MET A 299 -9.58 -5.50 36.81
N LEU A 300 -10.43 -5.70 35.79
CA LEU A 300 -11.37 -6.83 35.78
C LEU A 300 -10.66 -8.18 35.63
N LEU A 301 -9.62 -8.25 34.80
CA LEU A 301 -8.86 -9.48 34.55
C LEU A 301 -7.95 -9.90 35.71
N GLN A 302 -7.76 -9.05 36.73
CA GLN A 302 -7.11 -9.48 37.98
C GLN A 302 -7.95 -10.51 38.76
N HIS A 303 -9.27 -10.48 38.57
CA HIS A 303 -10.20 -11.34 39.30
C HIS A 303 -10.89 -12.39 38.39
N LEU A 304 -10.86 -12.18 37.07
CA LEU A 304 -11.59 -13.00 36.10
C LEU A 304 -10.63 -13.56 35.05
N SER A 305 -10.79 -14.85 34.71
CA SER A 305 -10.00 -15.47 33.65
C SER A 305 -10.45 -15.00 32.26
N PRO A 306 -9.52 -14.60 31.36
CA PRO A 306 -9.84 -14.17 30.00
C PRO A 306 -10.34 -15.32 29.10
N ASN A 307 -10.13 -16.57 29.53
CA ASN A 307 -10.35 -17.77 28.72
C ASN A 307 -11.71 -18.44 28.98
N ILE A 308 -12.58 -17.80 29.77
CA ILE A 308 -13.93 -18.30 30.02
C ILE A 308 -14.74 -18.18 28.71
N PRO A 309 -15.22 -19.30 28.15
CA PRO A 309 -15.97 -19.26 26.90
C PRO A 309 -17.39 -18.72 27.14
N HIS A 310 -17.88 -17.94 26.18
CA HIS A 310 -19.25 -17.45 26.07
C HIS A 310 -19.75 -17.81 24.67
N PHE A 311 -20.79 -18.65 24.57
CA PHE A 311 -21.28 -19.18 23.29
C PHE A 311 -20.18 -19.75 22.38
N GLY A 312 -19.22 -20.47 22.98
CA GLY A 312 -18.13 -21.13 22.26
C GLY A 312 -16.95 -20.23 21.89
N ARG A 313 -17.00 -18.91 22.13
CA ARG A 313 -15.90 -17.96 21.89
C ARG A 313 -15.35 -17.39 23.20
N THR A 314 -14.09 -16.95 23.19
CA THR A 314 -13.46 -16.27 24.35
C THR A 314 -13.31 -14.76 24.12
N LEU A 315 -12.84 -14.03 25.13
CA LEU A 315 -12.67 -12.58 25.05
C LEU A 315 -11.74 -12.13 23.92
N ILE A 316 -10.69 -12.91 23.59
CA ILE A 316 -9.80 -12.57 22.47
C ILE A 316 -10.53 -12.61 21.13
N HIS A 317 -11.44 -13.58 20.94
CA HIS A 317 -12.28 -13.65 19.75
C HIS A 317 -13.20 -12.44 19.67
N HIS A 318 -13.78 -12.02 20.80
CA HIS A 318 -14.61 -10.83 20.85
C HIS A 318 -13.83 -9.55 20.52
N ALA A 319 -12.60 -9.40 21.04
CA ALA A 319 -11.74 -8.27 20.70
C ALA A 319 -11.40 -8.21 19.19
N ILE A 320 -11.21 -9.37 18.56
CA ILE A 320 -11.02 -9.50 17.10
C ILE A 320 -12.27 -9.04 16.34
N LEU A 321 -13.46 -9.44 16.79
CA LEU A 321 -14.75 -9.07 16.19
C LEU A 321 -15.02 -7.56 16.33
N CYS A 322 -14.66 -6.96 17.47
CA CYS A 322 -14.68 -5.51 17.67
C CYS A 322 -13.58 -4.76 16.89
N SER A 323 -12.66 -5.47 16.21
CA SER A 323 -11.50 -4.89 15.52
C SER A 323 -10.64 -3.99 16.42
N ASN A 324 -10.50 -4.35 17.70
CA ASN A 324 -9.79 -3.56 18.68
C ASN A 324 -8.44 -4.18 19.05
N ALA A 325 -7.38 -3.70 18.37
CA ALA A 325 -6.02 -4.19 18.56
C ALA A 325 -5.48 -3.96 19.98
N ARG A 326 -5.80 -2.82 20.61
CA ARG A 326 -5.33 -2.55 21.98
C ARG A 326 -6.03 -3.43 23.01
N ALA A 327 -7.31 -3.73 22.82
CA ALA A 327 -8.00 -4.70 23.66
C ALA A 327 -7.38 -6.10 23.52
N ALA A 328 -7.06 -6.51 22.29
CA ALA A 328 -6.37 -7.78 22.04
C ALA A 328 -4.98 -7.83 22.70
N GLU A 329 -4.19 -6.77 22.59
CA GLU A 329 -2.88 -6.64 23.25
C GLU A 329 -3.00 -6.80 24.78
N VAL A 330 -3.96 -6.09 25.41
CA VAL A 330 -4.20 -6.19 26.86
C VAL A 330 -4.59 -7.61 27.26
N LEU A 331 -5.48 -8.26 26.49
CA LEU A 331 -5.91 -9.63 26.76
C LEU A 331 -4.75 -10.62 26.67
N LEU A 332 -3.91 -10.51 25.63
CA LEU A 332 -2.74 -11.38 25.44
C LEU A 332 -1.73 -11.20 26.59
N ASN A 333 -1.47 -9.96 27.00
CA ASN A 333 -0.60 -9.65 28.14
C ASN A 333 -1.18 -10.17 29.48
N CYS A 334 -2.50 -10.29 29.59
CA CYS A 334 -3.19 -10.85 30.76
C CYS A 334 -3.40 -12.38 30.67
N GLY A 335 -2.76 -13.08 29.73
CA GLY A 335 -2.81 -14.54 29.64
C GLY A 335 -4.00 -15.11 28.86
N ALA A 336 -4.60 -14.34 27.96
CA ALA A 336 -5.57 -14.89 27.01
C ALA A 336 -4.91 -15.93 26.10
N ASP A 337 -5.57 -17.06 25.91
CA ASP A 337 -5.12 -18.14 25.05
C ASP A 337 -5.33 -17.75 23.58
N LYS A 338 -4.23 -17.49 22.89
CA LYS A 338 -4.16 -17.14 21.47
C LYS A 338 -4.40 -18.33 20.53
N GLU A 339 -4.44 -19.55 21.06
CA GLU A 339 -4.57 -20.80 20.30
C GLU A 339 -5.91 -21.50 20.52
N LEU A 340 -6.71 -21.07 21.48
CA LEU A 340 -7.99 -21.70 21.77
C LEU A 340 -8.96 -21.48 20.60
N PRO A 341 -9.49 -22.54 19.97
CA PRO A 341 -10.43 -22.39 18.86
C PRO A 341 -11.82 -21.97 19.34
N VAL A 342 -12.56 -21.32 18.44
CA VAL A 342 -14.00 -21.12 18.60
C VAL A 342 -14.71 -22.47 18.54
N ARG A 343 -15.52 -22.79 19.54
CA ARG A 343 -16.33 -24.01 19.57
C ARG A 343 -17.66 -23.75 18.86
N THR A 344 -17.81 -24.28 17.65
CA THR A 344 -19.11 -24.30 16.93
C THR A 344 -19.75 -25.69 16.99
N THR A 345 -21.06 -25.78 16.72
CA THR A 345 -21.78 -27.07 16.69
C THR A 345 -21.30 -27.98 15.55
N LEU A 346 -20.81 -27.38 14.46
CA LEU A 346 -20.21 -28.06 13.31
C LEU A 346 -18.75 -28.50 13.54
N LYS A 347 -18.18 -28.26 14.73
CA LYS A 347 -16.77 -28.51 15.07
C LYS A 347 -15.79 -27.85 14.09
N ASN A 348 -15.94 -26.53 13.90
CA ASN A 348 -14.95 -25.74 13.17
C ASN A 348 -13.81 -25.29 14.11
N ASP A 349 -12.59 -25.78 13.91
CA ASP A 349 -11.35 -25.36 14.58
C ASP A 349 -10.87 -23.99 14.06
N LEU A 350 -11.68 -22.96 14.30
CA LEU A 350 -11.34 -21.57 13.95
C LEU A 350 -10.59 -20.91 15.11
N ARG A 351 -9.28 -20.77 14.98
CA ARG A 351 -8.40 -20.08 15.95
C ARG A 351 -8.48 -18.54 15.80
N PRO A 352 -8.01 -17.78 16.80
CA PRO A 352 -7.93 -16.31 16.72
C PRO A 352 -7.23 -15.79 15.46
N VAL A 353 -6.13 -16.42 15.04
CA VAL A 353 -5.40 -16.05 13.82
C VAL A 353 -6.24 -16.23 12.55
N HIS A 354 -7.01 -17.32 12.47
CA HIS A 354 -7.93 -17.59 11.36
C HIS A 354 -9.07 -16.58 11.33
N LEU A 355 -9.62 -16.22 12.49
CA LEU A 355 -10.70 -15.25 12.61
C LEU A 355 -10.23 -13.84 12.19
N ALA A 356 -9.06 -13.40 12.67
CA ALA A 356 -8.48 -12.11 12.30
C ALA A 356 -8.16 -12.04 10.78
N ALA A 357 -7.62 -13.12 10.22
CA ALA A 357 -7.38 -13.26 8.78
C ALA A 357 -8.67 -13.21 7.96
N ARG A 358 -9.77 -13.80 8.45
CA ARG A 358 -11.09 -13.78 7.78
C ARG A 358 -11.70 -12.37 7.78
N LEU A 359 -11.70 -11.71 8.93
CA LEU A 359 -12.31 -10.38 9.10
C LEU A 359 -11.47 -9.25 8.48
N GLY A 360 -10.18 -9.47 8.24
CA GLY A 360 -9.30 -8.46 7.66
C GLY A 360 -8.83 -7.42 8.67
N THR A 361 -8.43 -7.85 9.87
CA THR A 361 -8.02 -6.94 10.96
C THR A 361 -6.49 -6.95 11.17
N PRO A 362 -5.69 -6.28 10.31
CA PRO A 362 -4.22 -6.42 10.29
C PRO A 362 -3.58 -5.99 11.62
N LYS A 363 -4.06 -4.91 12.23
CA LYS A 363 -3.55 -4.44 13.54
C LYS A 363 -3.75 -5.45 14.66
N VAL A 364 -4.87 -6.19 14.66
CA VAL A 364 -5.12 -7.24 15.66
C VAL A 364 -4.24 -8.45 15.36
N LEU A 365 -4.08 -8.78 14.07
CA LEU A 365 -3.19 -9.85 13.62
C LEU A 365 -1.73 -9.60 14.01
N GLU A 366 -1.24 -8.37 13.89
CA GLU A 366 0.08 -7.96 14.38
C GLU A 366 0.26 -8.24 15.88
N GLN A 367 -0.77 -8.00 16.71
CA GLN A 367 -0.71 -8.32 18.14
C GLN A 367 -0.64 -9.83 18.39
N LEU A 368 -1.38 -10.63 17.62
CA LEU A 368 -1.31 -12.10 17.69
C LEU A 368 0.08 -12.62 17.27
N VAL A 369 0.64 -12.06 16.19
CA VAL A 369 2.01 -12.37 15.74
C VAL A 369 3.04 -11.99 16.80
N PHE A 370 2.94 -10.80 17.39
CA PHE A 370 3.82 -10.36 18.47
C PHE A 370 3.75 -11.30 19.68
N ALA A 371 2.55 -11.77 20.01
CA ALA A 371 2.35 -12.79 21.04
C ALA A 371 2.87 -14.17 20.63
N SER A 372 3.47 -14.36 19.45
CA SER A 372 4.02 -15.62 18.92
C SER A 372 2.96 -16.71 18.77
N CYS A 373 1.84 -16.44 18.10
CA CYS A 373 0.86 -17.46 17.72
C CYS A 373 1.39 -18.40 16.62
N ASP A 374 0.78 -19.58 16.49
CA ASP A 374 1.07 -20.50 15.40
C ASP A 374 0.41 -20.02 14.08
N LEU A 375 1.22 -19.37 13.25
CA LEU A 375 0.82 -18.85 11.94
C LEU A 375 0.40 -19.94 10.96
N ASN A 376 0.89 -21.16 11.15
CA ASN A 376 0.69 -22.31 10.27
C ASN A 376 -0.33 -23.29 10.86
N SER A 377 -1.02 -22.90 11.92
CA SER A 377 -2.15 -23.65 12.45
C SER A 377 -3.21 -23.85 11.37
N ARG A 378 -3.97 -24.94 11.51
CA ARG A 378 -4.88 -25.43 10.47
C ARG A 378 -6.29 -25.55 11.03
N THR A 379 -7.28 -25.15 10.24
CA THR A 379 -8.70 -25.48 10.47
C THR A 379 -8.97 -26.96 10.14
N ASP A 380 -10.20 -27.45 10.32
CA ASP A 380 -10.57 -28.83 9.95
C ASP A 380 -10.50 -29.09 8.44
N SER A 381 -10.73 -28.05 7.63
CA SER A 381 -10.51 -28.09 6.18
C SER A 381 -9.02 -28.09 5.81
N GLY A 382 -8.12 -28.00 6.79
CA GLY A 382 -6.68 -27.92 6.60
C GLY A 382 -6.19 -26.53 6.20
N GLU A 383 -7.00 -25.48 6.38
CA GLU A 383 -6.65 -24.15 5.90
C GLU A 383 -5.86 -23.36 6.92
N THR A 384 -4.81 -22.69 6.44
CA THR A 384 -4.02 -21.76 7.23
C THR A 384 -4.57 -20.35 7.13
N ALA A 385 -4.13 -19.46 8.01
CA ALA A 385 -4.50 -18.04 7.97
C ALA A 385 -4.19 -17.38 6.61
N LEU A 386 -3.08 -17.76 5.95
CA LEU A 386 -2.73 -17.29 4.59
C LEU A 386 -3.77 -17.68 3.54
N MET A 387 -4.27 -18.92 3.60
CA MET A 387 -5.30 -19.42 2.69
C MET A 387 -6.64 -18.70 2.89
N ILE A 388 -6.98 -18.39 4.14
CA ILE A 388 -8.16 -17.59 4.49
C ILE A 388 -8.00 -16.17 3.95
N CYS A 389 -6.85 -15.52 4.14
CA CYS A 389 -6.56 -14.20 3.55
C CYS A 389 -6.72 -14.23 2.02
N ALA A 390 -6.22 -15.26 1.34
CA ALA A 390 -6.34 -15.43 -0.10
C ALA A 390 -7.81 -15.57 -0.56
N ARG A 391 -8.64 -16.29 0.20
CA ARG A 391 -10.07 -16.46 -0.11
C ARG A 391 -10.86 -15.16 0.04
N TYR A 392 -10.64 -14.45 1.14
CA TYR A 392 -11.38 -13.23 1.46
C TYR A 392 -10.72 -11.95 0.91
N ARG A 393 -9.62 -12.08 0.16
CA ARG A 393 -8.88 -10.98 -0.50
C ARG A 393 -8.33 -9.94 0.48
N GLN A 394 -7.80 -10.41 1.61
CA GLN A 394 -7.31 -9.57 2.70
C GLN A 394 -5.82 -9.25 2.53
N GLU A 395 -5.52 -8.25 1.70
CA GLU A 395 -4.15 -7.87 1.30
C GLU A 395 -3.24 -7.54 2.49
N GLU A 396 -3.67 -6.63 3.37
CA GLU A 396 -2.84 -6.17 4.49
C GLU A 396 -2.59 -7.28 5.53
N CYS A 397 -3.58 -8.13 5.78
CA CYS A 397 -3.39 -9.30 6.66
C CYS A 397 -2.42 -10.31 6.03
N LEU A 398 -2.48 -10.51 4.71
CA LEU A 398 -1.53 -11.35 4.00
C LEU A 398 -0.09 -10.79 4.16
N LYS A 399 0.10 -9.47 3.99
CA LYS A 399 1.41 -8.83 4.17
C LYS A 399 1.96 -9.04 5.59
N VAL A 400 1.12 -8.88 6.62
CA VAL A 400 1.51 -9.11 8.02
C VAL A 400 1.96 -10.56 8.24
N LEU A 401 1.17 -11.54 7.76
CA LEU A 401 1.49 -12.96 7.93
C LEU A 401 2.77 -13.37 7.18
N VAL A 402 2.94 -12.94 5.93
CA VAL A 402 4.14 -13.24 5.14
C VAL A 402 5.37 -12.58 5.77
N SER A 403 5.24 -11.34 6.24
CA SER A 403 6.31 -10.63 6.96
C SER A 403 6.72 -11.32 8.26
N ALA A 404 5.77 -11.99 8.92
CA ALA A 404 6.00 -12.78 10.12
C ALA A 404 6.60 -14.17 9.85
N GLY A 405 6.70 -14.57 8.57
CA GLY A 405 7.25 -15.86 8.17
C GLY A 405 6.24 -17.00 8.15
N ALA A 406 4.95 -16.70 7.94
CA ALA A 406 3.95 -17.73 7.62
C ALA A 406 4.32 -18.46 6.32
N ASP A 407 4.03 -19.77 6.26
CA ASP A 407 4.52 -20.65 5.21
C ASP A 407 3.57 -20.68 4.00
N LEU A 408 4.06 -20.23 2.84
CA LEU A 408 3.32 -20.18 1.59
C LEU A 408 3.25 -21.54 0.85
N GLY A 409 4.09 -22.50 1.23
CA GLY A 409 4.19 -23.83 0.63
C GLY A 409 3.20 -24.86 1.16
N LEU A 410 2.35 -24.48 2.12
CA LEU A 410 1.32 -25.36 2.68
C LEU A 410 0.11 -25.47 1.74
N VAL A 411 -0.52 -26.65 1.75
CA VAL A 411 -1.78 -26.94 1.04
C VAL A 411 -2.86 -27.36 2.03
N ASN A 412 -4.14 -27.14 1.72
CA ASN A 412 -5.26 -27.60 2.55
C ASN A 412 -5.61 -29.08 2.29
N SER A 413 -6.65 -29.62 2.93
CA SER A 413 -7.08 -31.02 2.76
C SER A 413 -7.54 -31.36 1.33
N ALA A 414 -7.86 -30.35 0.51
CA ALA A 414 -8.17 -30.50 -0.91
C ALA A 414 -6.93 -30.35 -1.82
N GLY A 415 -5.72 -30.18 -1.27
CA GLY A 415 -4.50 -29.97 -2.04
C GLY A 415 -4.33 -28.55 -2.59
N LEU A 416 -5.15 -27.59 -2.15
CA LEU A 416 -5.09 -26.19 -2.61
C LEU A 416 -4.16 -25.37 -1.72
N SER A 417 -3.22 -24.66 -2.35
CA SER A 417 -2.35 -23.66 -1.71
C SER A 417 -3.01 -22.27 -1.65
N ALA A 418 -2.43 -21.35 -0.87
CA ALA A 418 -2.92 -19.96 -0.81
C ALA A 418 -2.92 -19.28 -2.19
N SER A 419 -1.91 -19.53 -3.03
CA SER A 419 -1.84 -18.98 -4.39
C SER A 419 -2.93 -19.55 -5.31
N SER A 420 -3.22 -20.85 -5.20
CA SER A 420 -4.30 -21.50 -5.97
C SER A 420 -5.69 -21.00 -5.55
N ILE A 421 -5.90 -20.76 -4.24
CA ILE A 421 -7.14 -20.19 -3.71
C ILE A 421 -7.30 -18.75 -4.18
N ALA A 422 -6.24 -17.93 -4.15
CA ALA A 422 -6.27 -16.57 -4.68
C ALA A 422 -6.66 -16.56 -6.17
N ARG A 423 -6.15 -17.52 -6.96
CA ARG A 423 -6.53 -17.68 -8.38
C ARG A 423 -8.01 -18.02 -8.54
N SER A 424 -8.51 -19.01 -7.80
CA SER A 424 -9.94 -19.37 -7.79
C SER A 424 -10.84 -18.21 -7.33
N ALA A 425 -10.35 -17.39 -6.40
CA ALA A 425 -11.03 -16.19 -5.91
C ALA A 425 -10.90 -14.98 -6.86
N ARG A 426 -10.29 -15.13 -8.05
CA ARG A 426 -10.01 -14.04 -9.02
C ARG A 426 -9.16 -12.91 -8.45
N TRP A 427 -8.23 -13.24 -7.56
CA TRP A 427 -7.33 -12.30 -6.85
C TRP A 427 -5.85 -12.70 -6.96
N ALA A 428 -5.46 -13.38 -8.04
CA ALA A 428 -4.07 -13.83 -8.24
C ALA A 428 -3.06 -12.67 -8.31
N LEU A 429 -3.39 -11.58 -9.04
CA LEU A 429 -2.50 -10.43 -9.18
C LEU A 429 -2.30 -9.67 -7.85
N GLY A 430 -3.37 -9.48 -7.07
CA GLY A 430 -3.27 -8.83 -5.77
C GLY A 430 -2.48 -9.66 -4.75
N PHE A 431 -2.68 -10.98 -4.75
CA PHE A 431 -1.87 -11.89 -3.94
C PHE A 431 -0.38 -11.82 -4.33
N GLN A 432 -0.07 -11.89 -5.62
CA GLN A 432 1.30 -11.79 -6.13
C GLN A 432 1.94 -10.46 -5.74
N GLN A 433 1.25 -9.34 -5.96
CA GLN A 433 1.77 -8.01 -5.62
C GLN A 433 2.04 -7.88 -4.12
N ALA A 434 1.14 -8.36 -3.27
CA ALA A 434 1.32 -8.31 -1.82
C ALA A 434 2.55 -9.09 -1.35
N VAL A 435 2.81 -10.28 -1.90
CA VAL A 435 4.02 -11.06 -1.60
C VAL A 435 5.28 -10.34 -2.10
N VAL A 436 5.23 -9.78 -3.31
CA VAL A 436 6.35 -9.01 -3.90
C VAL A 436 6.66 -7.77 -3.06
N ASP A 437 5.65 -7.04 -2.58
CA ASP A 437 5.82 -5.87 -1.73
C ASP A 437 6.56 -6.22 -0.42
N VAL A 438 6.19 -7.34 0.22
CA VAL A 438 6.87 -7.82 1.44
C VAL A 438 8.33 -8.17 1.18
N ILE A 439 8.63 -8.80 0.04
CA ILE A 439 10.00 -9.15 -0.35
C ILE A 439 10.81 -7.89 -0.68
N ARG A 440 10.21 -6.90 -1.35
CA ARG A 440 10.83 -5.60 -1.64
C ARG A 440 11.23 -4.87 -0.36
N ASP A 441 10.43 -4.98 0.70
CA ASP A 441 10.72 -4.43 2.03
C ASP A 441 11.82 -5.21 2.79
N GLY A 442 12.41 -6.25 2.15
CA GLY A 442 13.53 -7.03 2.68
C GLY A 442 13.13 -8.12 3.66
N LYS A 443 11.83 -8.45 3.78
CA LYS A 443 11.35 -9.54 4.63
C LYS A 443 11.46 -10.88 3.89
N SER A 444 11.65 -11.96 4.66
CA SER A 444 11.78 -13.32 4.13
C SER A 444 10.40 -13.96 3.91
N ALA A 445 10.03 -14.22 2.66
CA ALA A 445 8.88 -15.06 2.33
C ALA A 445 9.29 -16.54 2.43
N LYS A 446 8.73 -17.28 3.40
CA LYS A 446 9.05 -18.70 3.62
C LYS A 446 8.14 -19.61 2.81
N SER A 447 8.71 -20.69 2.29
CA SER A 447 7.97 -21.79 1.68
C SER A 447 8.64 -23.12 2.03
N SER A 448 7.91 -24.04 2.67
CA SER A 448 8.40 -25.41 2.91
C SER A 448 8.43 -26.27 1.66
N ASN A 449 7.56 -25.96 0.69
CA ASN A 449 7.43 -26.71 -0.55
C ASN A 449 7.42 -25.75 -1.74
N ALA A 450 8.61 -25.67 -2.32
CA ALA A 450 8.95 -24.87 -3.47
C ALA A 450 8.07 -25.18 -4.70
N ALA A 451 7.75 -26.46 -4.94
CA ALA A 451 6.85 -26.90 -6.02
C ALA A 451 5.42 -26.36 -5.86
N VAL A 452 4.93 -26.20 -4.62
CA VAL A 452 3.60 -25.62 -4.34
C VAL A 452 3.63 -24.09 -4.49
N PHE A 453 4.65 -23.45 -3.93
CA PHE A 453 4.84 -22.02 -4.05
C PHE A 453 6.32 -21.66 -3.94
N SER A 454 6.85 -21.06 -5.00
CA SER A 454 8.19 -20.49 -5.02
C SER A 454 8.14 -18.97 -4.91
N PRO A 455 8.66 -18.37 -3.82
CA PRO A 455 8.82 -16.92 -3.73
C PRO A 455 9.67 -16.36 -4.88
N LEU A 456 10.72 -17.08 -5.28
CA LEU A 456 11.62 -16.69 -6.37
C LEU A 456 10.87 -16.60 -7.69
N LYS A 457 10.11 -17.64 -8.05
CA LYS A 457 9.35 -17.63 -9.31
C LYS A 457 8.21 -16.63 -9.28
N CYS A 458 7.57 -16.42 -8.13
CA CYS A 458 6.53 -15.41 -7.97
C CYS A 458 7.04 -13.99 -8.30
N VAL A 459 8.23 -13.65 -7.81
CA VAL A 459 8.90 -12.36 -8.09
C VAL A 459 9.32 -12.24 -9.56
N VAL A 460 9.85 -13.31 -10.16
CA VAL A 460 10.24 -13.34 -11.58
C VAL A 460 9.02 -13.22 -12.50
N GLN A 461 7.93 -13.92 -12.21
CA GLN A 461 6.67 -13.82 -12.96
C GLN A 461 6.06 -12.42 -12.87
N ALA A 462 6.28 -11.70 -11.77
CA ALA A 462 5.87 -10.30 -11.63
C ALA A 462 6.82 -9.31 -12.31
N ASN A 463 7.96 -9.78 -12.84
CA ASN A 463 9.08 -8.97 -13.34
C ASN A 463 9.54 -7.89 -12.33
N ALA A 464 9.52 -8.21 -11.03
CA ALA A 464 9.85 -7.27 -9.96
C ALA A 464 11.36 -7.29 -9.65
N VAL A 465 12.14 -6.57 -10.46
CA VAL A 465 13.62 -6.58 -10.42
C VAL A 465 14.19 -6.17 -9.05
N GLU A 466 13.60 -5.19 -8.37
CA GLU A 466 14.06 -4.75 -7.04
C GLU A 466 13.85 -5.80 -5.96
N ALA A 467 12.66 -6.42 -5.94
CA ALA A 467 12.36 -7.53 -5.04
C ALA A 467 13.27 -8.73 -5.33
N LEU A 468 13.58 -8.98 -6.61
CA LEU A 468 14.50 -10.05 -7.01
C LEU A 468 15.92 -9.83 -6.48
N LYS A 469 16.44 -8.59 -6.56
CA LYS A 469 17.74 -8.24 -5.97
C LYS A 469 17.76 -8.52 -4.46
N LYS A 470 16.73 -8.08 -3.75
CA LYS A 470 16.60 -8.31 -2.30
C LYS A 470 16.49 -9.77 -1.94
N LEU A 471 15.80 -10.54 -2.76
CA LEU A 471 15.67 -11.98 -2.58
C LEU A 471 17.03 -12.67 -2.79
N ILE A 472 17.76 -12.34 -3.86
CA ILE A 472 19.10 -12.91 -4.15
C ILE A 472 20.14 -12.54 -3.07
N GLU A 473 20.04 -11.36 -2.46
CA GLU A 473 20.89 -10.98 -1.31
C GLU A 473 20.73 -11.93 -0.10
N GLN A 474 19.63 -12.68 -0.01
CA GLN A 474 19.37 -13.65 1.05
C GLN A 474 20.08 -14.98 0.76
N SER A 475 21.03 -15.38 1.62
CA SER A 475 21.96 -16.50 1.39
C SER A 475 21.36 -17.92 1.36
N TYR A 476 20.05 -18.08 1.56
CA TYR A 476 19.39 -19.38 1.73
C TYR A 476 18.55 -19.83 0.53
N ILE A 477 18.53 -19.06 -0.55
CA ILE A 477 17.62 -19.29 -1.67
C ILE A 477 18.28 -20.16 -2.73
N ASP A 478 17.61 -21.27 -3.05
CA ASP A 478 17.97 -22.11 -4.17
C ASP A 478 17.51 -21.46 -5.48
N LEU A 479 18.46 -20.96 -6.27
CA LEU A 479 18.20 -20.34 -7.57
C LEU A 479 17.79 -21.36 -8.64
N ASP A 480 18.08 -22.64 -8.40
CA ASP A 480 17.93 -23.75 -9.34
C ASP A 480 16.66 -24.57 -9.09
N GLU A 481 15.79 -24.08 -8.21
CA GLU A 481 14.49 -24.64 -7.91
C GLU A 481 13.63 -24.79 -9.18
N GLN A 482 13.07 -25.99 -9.40
CA GLN A 482 12.17 -26.31 -10.52
C GLN A 482 10.76 -26.66 -10.03
N ASP A 483 9.73 -26.25 -10.77
CA ASP A 483 8.35 -26.68 -10.50
C ASP A 483 8.05 -28.09 -11.01
N ASP A 484 6.78 -28.48 -10.87
CA ASP A 484 6.23 -29.72 -11.41
C ASP A 484 6.39 -29.86 -12.92
N ASP A 485 6.61 -28.80 -13.70
CA ASP A 485 6.88 -28.90 -15.15
C ASP A 485 8.38 -28.86 -15.46
N GLY A 486 9.22 -28.67 -14.45
CA GLY A 486 10.67 -28.57 -14.56
C GLY A 486 11.17 -27.15 -14.90
N PHE A 487 10.34 -26.11 -14.78
CA PHE A 487 10.77 -24.74 -15.06
C PHE A 487 11.53 -24.14 -13.89
N SER A 488 12.75 -23.65 -14.12
CA SER A 488 13.48 -22.83 -13.16
C SER A 488 13.09 -21.35 -13.23
N ALA A 489 13.55 -20.55 -12.27
CA ALA A 489 13.40 -19.09 -12.29
C ALA A 489 14.04 -18.48 -13.55
N ALA A 490 15.24 -18.94 -13.93
CA ALA A 490 15.94 -18.48 -15.12
C ALA A 490 15.19 -18.86 -16.41
N MET A 491 14.62 -20.07 -16.50
CA MET A 491 13.78 -20.48 -17.63
C MET A 491 12.51 -19.61 -17.74
N THR A 492 11.89 -19.29 -16.60
CA THR A 492 10.69 -18.45 -16.56
C THR A 492 11.00 -17.02 -17.04
N ALA A 493 12.12 -16.44 -16.59
CA ALA A 493 12.56 -15.14 -17.06
C ALA A 493 12.87 -15.15 -18.58
N ALA A 494 13.52 -16.21 -19.06
CA ALA A 494 13.87 -16.35 -20.47
C ALA A 494 12.64 -16.52 -21.38
N ALA A 495 11.70 -17.39 -21.01
CA ALA A 495 10.47 -17.62 -21.76
C ALA A 495 9.61 -16.36 -21.89
N ASN A 496 9.58 -15.50 -20.87
CA ASN A 496 8.82 -14.25 -20.87
C ASN A 496 9.60 -13.04 -21.42
N GLY A 497 10.90 -13.17 -21.70
CA GLY A 497 11.71 -12.07 -22.23
C GLY A 497 12.17 -11.06 -21.17
N TYR A 498 12.19 -11.42 -19.89
CA TYR A 498 12.58 -10.54 -18.79
C TYR A 498 14.10 -10.44 -18.64
N VAL A 499 14.72 -9.64 -19.51
CA VAL A 499 16.19 -9.52 -19.66
C VAL A 499 16.91 -9.17 -18.35
N GLU A 500 16.44 -8.17 -17.61
CA GLU A 500 17.09 -7.72 -16.37
C GLU A 500 16.95 -8.74 -15.23
N ALA A 501 15.78 -9.37 -15.10
CA ALA A 501 15.59 -10.46 -14.13
C ALA A 501 16.49 -11.65 -14.46
N PHE A 502 16.58 -12.01 -15.74
CA PHE A 502 17.47 -13.06 -16.23
C PHE A 502 18.94 -12.73 -15.97
N ARG A 503 19.37 -11.49 -16.26
CA ARG A 503 20.73 -11.00 -15.98
C ARG A 503 21.08 -11.16 -14.50
N LEU A 504 20.20 -10.75 -13.59
CA LEU A 504 20.43 -10.89 -12.16
C LEU A 504 20.58 -12.35 -11.72
N LEU A 505 19.70 -13.24 -12.18
CA LEU A 505 19.74 -14.67 -11.85
C LEU A 505 21.04 -15.32 -12.32
N VAL A 506 21.46 -15.07 -13.55
CA VAL A 506 22.70 -15.63 -14.12
C VAL A 506 23.93 -15.12 -13.36
N HIS A 507 23.99 -13.82 -13.06
CA HIS A 507 25.10 -13.25 -12.29
C HIS A 507 25.12 -13.70 -10.82
N ALA A 508 23.99 -14.16 -10.29
CA ALA A 508 23.90 -14.77 -8.97
C ALA A 508 24.28 -16.27 -8.97
N GLY A 509 24.56 -16.87 -10.14
CA GLY A 509 25.01 -18.25 -10.28
C GLY A 509 23.92 -19.26 -10.64
N ALA A 510 22.74 -18.82 -11.11
CA ALA A 510 21.69 -19.74 -11.54
C ALA A 510 22.15 -20.66 -12.70
N ASN A 511 21.84 -21.95 -12.60
CA ASN A 511 22.21 -22.96 -13.57
C ASN A 511 21.30 -22.92 -14.81
N ILE A 512 21.84 -22.30 -15.85
CA ILE A 512 21.24 -22.18 -17.18
C ILE A 512 21.10 -23.50 -17.95
N LYS A 513 21.79 -24.57 -17.52
CA LYS A 513 21.84 -25.87 -18.21
C LYS A 513 20.74 -26.82 -17.76
N LEU A 514 19.97 -26.43 -16.75
CA LEU A 514 18.80 -27.20 -16.34
C LEU A 514 17.88 -27.42 -17.55
N GLN A 515 17.22 -28.56 -17.56
CA GLN A 515 16.21 -28.91 -18.55
C GLN A 515 14.86 -29.07 -17.86
N ASN A 516 13.82 -28.56 -18.48
CA ASN A 516 12.45 -28.84 -18.06
C ASN A 516 12.03 -30.24 -18.54
N ARG A 517 10.81 -30.67 -18.23
CA ARG A 517 10.29 -31.99 -18.65
C ARG A 517 10.14 -32.14 -20.16
N PHE A 518 10.15 -31.03 -20.91
CA PHE A 518 10.09 -31.00 -22.36
C PHE A 518 11.49 -31.05 -23.02
N GLY A 519 12.57 -31.04 -22.22
CA GLY A 519 13.95 -31.02 -22.69
C GLY A 519 14.46 -29.60 -23.02
N ASP A 520 13.65 -28.57 -22.76
CA ASP A 520 14.02 -27.19 -23.03
C ASP A 520 14.94 -26.63 -21.96
N THR A 521 15.90 -25.83 -22.41
CA THR A 521 16.78 -25.03 -21.55
C THR A 521 16.30 -23.58 -21.56
N ALA A 522 16.83 -22.75 -20.65
CA ALA A 522 16.51 -21.32 -20.68
C ALA A 522 16.79 -20.67 -22.04
N ILE A 523 17.78 -21.18 -22.80
CA ILE A 523 18.12 -20.66 -24.11
C ILE A 523 17.11 -21.07 -25.17
N SER A 524 16.72 -22.35 -25.24
CA SER A 524 15.72 -22.77 -26.24
C SER A 524 14.38 -22.06 -26.03
N LEU A 525 14.03 -21.77 -24.77
CA LEU A 525 12.85 -20.96 -24.44
C LEU A 525 12.99 -19.50 -24.88
N SER A 526 14.20 -18.93 -24.81
CA SER A 526 14.45 -17.54 -25.23
C SER A 526 14.33 -17.37 -26.75
N GLU A 527 14.66 -18.40 -27.54
CA GLU A 527 14.60 -18.34 -29.02
C GLU A 527 13.17 -18.13 -29.55
N SER A 528 12.17 -18.52 -28.78
CA SER A 528 10.76 -18.34 -29.12
C SER A 528 10.20 -16.95 -28.74
N ASN A 529 10.99 -16.10 -28.08
CA ASN A 529 10.57 -14.79 -27.59
C ASN A 529 11.17 -13.65 -28.44
N GLN A 530 10.44 -12.55 -28.59
CA GLN A 530 10.93 -11.33 -29.26
C GLN A 530 12.21 -10.76 -28.61
N HIS A 531 12.38 -10.95 -27.30
CA HIS A 531 13.55 -10.49 -26.54
C HIS A 531 14.65 -11.56 -26.39
N GLY A 532 14.53 -12.69 -27.09
CA GLY A 532 15.53 -13.77 -27.06
C GLY A 532 16.95 -13.28 -27.36
N GLU A 533 17.08 -12.31 -28.27
CA GLU A 533 18.36 -11.73 -28.66
C GLU A 533 19.09 -11.05 -27.49
N ALA A 534 18.36 -10.32 -26.65
CA ALA A 534 18.92 -9.63 -25.50
C ALA A 534 19.32 -10.62 -24.38
N ILE A 535 18.54 -11.69 -24.20
CA ILE A 535 18.86 -12.78 -23.27
C ILE A 535 20.13 -13.50 -23.71
N GLU A 536 20.25 -13.81 -25.00
CA GLU A 536 21.44 -14.43 -25.57
C GLU A 536 22.69 -13.57 -25.39
N LYS A 537 22.57 -12.25 -25.57
CA LYS A 537 23.66 -11.30 -25.32
C LYS A 537 24.14 -11.36 -23.86
N VAL A 538 23.22 -11.36 -22.89
CA VAL A 538 23.53 -11.51 -21.46
C VAL A 538 24.31 -12.80 -21.20
N MET A 539 23.94 -13.89 -21.88
CA MET A 539 24.60 -15.19 -21.72
C MET A 539 26.01 -15.20 -22.26
N ILE A 540 26.23 -14.57 -23.41
CA ILE A 540 27.57 -14.43 -23.99
C ILE A 540 28.44 -13.56 -23.08
N GLU A 541 27.93 -12.42 -22.60
CA GLU A 541 28.63 -11.54 -21.65
C GLU A 541 29.05 -12.30 -20.38
N TYR A 542 28.15 -13.13 -19.83
CA TYR A 542 28.45 -13.94 -18.64
C TYR A 542 29.49 -15.04 -18.95
N ALA A 543 29.35 -15.76 -20.06
CA ALA A 543 30.27 -16.83 -20.45
C ALA A 543 31.71 -16.31 -20.65
N LEU A 544 31.85 -15.11 -21.23
CA LEU A 544 33.15 -14.45 -21.41
C LEU A 544 33.80 -14.07 -20.07
N LYS A 545 33.00 -13.63 -19.10
CA LYS A 545 33.51 -13.24 -17.78
C LYS A 545 33.98 -14.43 -16.93
N GLU A 546 33.28 -15.55 -17.00
CA GLU A 546 33.55 -16.74 -16.16
C GLU A 546 34.44 -17.79 -16.86
N GLY A 547 34.86 -17.56 -18.11
CA GLY A 547 35.80 -18.42 -18.84
C GLY A 547 35.23 -19.78 -19.29
N TYR A 548 33.90 -19.93 -19.34
CA TYR A 548 33.25 -21.17 -19.77
C TYR A 548 33.14 -21.24 -21.30
N ASN A 549 33.63 -22.33 -21.88
CA ASN A 549 33.48 -22.63 -23.30
C ASN A 549 32.05 -23.15 -23.56
N TYR A 550 31.09 -22.23 -23.71
CA TYR A 550 29.68 -22.56 -23.96
C TYR A 550 29.54 -23.27 -25.32
N SER A 551 28.68 -24.26 -25.50
CA SER A 551 28.51 -24.89 -26.83
C SER A 551 27.87 -23.94 -27.85
N ALA A 552 27.04 -22.98 -27.41
CA ALA A 552 26.63 -21.86 -28.28
C ALA A 552 27.72 -20.78 -28.41
N SER A 553 28.86 -20.90 -27.74
CA SER A 553 30.02 -20.04 -27.99
C SER A 553 30.60 -20.29 -29.39
N ILE A 554 30.59 -21.53 -29.89
CA ILE A 554 31.20 -21.90 -31.17
C ILE A 554 30.59 -21.08 -32.32
N HIS A 555 29.29 -20.77 -32.23
CA HIS A 555 28.55 -19.97 -33.22
C HIS A 555 28.10 -18.61 -32.68
N ALA A 556 28.66 -18.11 -31.58
CA ALA A 556 28.35 -16.79 -31.06
C ALA A 556 28.75 -15.70 -32.07
N LEU A 557 29.95 -15.81 -32.65
CA LEU A 557 30.43 -14.87 -33.66
C LEU A 557 29.60 -14.94 -34.95
N HIS A 558 29.18 -16.14 -35.38
CA HIS A 558 28.29 -16.36 -36.52
C HIS A 558 26.93 -15.66 -36.34
N ARG A 559 26.33 -15.81 -35.16
CA ARG A 559 25.03 -15.19 -34.83
C ARG A 559 25.15 -13.67 -34.71
N ALA A 560 26.18 -13.17 -34.02
CA ALA A 560 26.46 -11.74 -33.93
C ALA A 560 26.68 -11.10 -35.31
N ALA A 561 27.40 -11.79 -36.20
CA ALA A 561 27.68 -11.33 -37.54
C ALA A 561 26.43 -11.34 -38.44
N ARG A 562 25.60 -12.40 -38.36
CA ARG A 562 24.30 -12.46 -39.04
C ARG A 562 23.34 -11.35 -38.59
N ARG A 563 23.43 -10.91 -37.33
CA ARG A 563 22.56 -9.86 -36.77
C ARG A 563 23.04 -8.43 -37.05
N GLY A 564 24.32 -8.27 -37.39
CA GLY A 564 24.91 -6.95 -37.53
C GLY A 564 25.26 -6.27 -36.19
N ASP A 565 25.34 -7.02 -35.08
CA ASP A 565 25.71 -6.46 -33.76
C ASP A 565 27.21 -6.18 -33.71
N LEU A 566 27.58 -4.97 -34.15
CA LEU A 566 28.97 -4.51 -34.26
C LEU A 566 29.73 -4.59 -32.92
N ASP A 567 29.07 -4.24 -31.82
CA ASP A 567 29.68 -4.22 -30.50
C ASP A 567 29.99 -5.64 -30.02
N LEU A 568 29.03 -6.56 -30.18
CA LEU A 568 29.21 -7.96 -29.82
C LEU A 568 30.28 -8.64 -30.69
N VAL A 569 30.29 -8.38 -32.00
CA VAL A 569 31.36 -8.86 -32.90
C VAL A 569 32.72 -8.31 -32.48
N CYS A 570 32.80 -7.03 -32.10
CA CYS A 570 34.04 -6.40 -31.65
C CYS A 570 34.57 -7.04 -30.36
N MET A 571 33.69 -7.29 -29.39
CA MET A 571 34.02 -7.98 -28.14
C MET A 571 34.49 -9.41 -28.41
N LEU A 572 33.70 -10.23 -29.12
CA LEU A 572 34.04 -11.62 -29.43
C LEU A 572 35.37 -11.72 -30.22
N ALA A 573 35.59 -10.85 -31.20
CA ALA A 573 36.85 -10.82 -31.95
C ALA A 573 38.06 -10.34 -31.12
N ARG A 574 37.86 -9.61 -30.01
CA ARG A 574 38.94 -9.26 -29.06
C ARG A 574 39.31 -10.43 -28.15
N GLU A 575 38.32 -11.24 -27.78
CA GLU A 575 38.47 -12.42 -26.91
C GLU A 575 39.05 -13.65 -27.65
N GLY A 576 39.47 -13.49 -28.91
CA GLY A 576 40.21 -14.52 -29.64
C GLY A 576 39.34 -15.55 -30.38
N TYR A 577 38.05 -15.27 -30.58
CA TYR A 577 37.20 -16.10 -31.44
C TYR A 577 37.73 -16.08 -32.89
N ASP A 578 37.80 -17.26 -33.50
CA ASP A 578 38.26 -17.40 -34.89
C ASP A 578 37.24 -16.77 -35.86
N VAL A 579 37.65 -15.68 -36.51
CA VAL A 579 36.85 -14.93 -37.49
C VAL A 579 36.62 -15.70 -38.79
N ASN A 580 37.37 -16.77 -39.02
CA ASN A 580 37.28 -17.65 -40.20
C ASN A 580 36.67 -19.01 -39.89
N ALA A 581 36.24 -19.25 -38.64
CA ALA A 581 35.52 -20.48 -38.30
C ALA A 581 34.28 -20.63 -39.19
N SER A 582 34.00 -21.86 -39.63
CA SER A 582 32.81 -22.19 -40.41
C SER A 582 31.77 -22.88 -39.53
N ASP A 583 30.49 -22.56 -39.74
CA ASP A 583 29.38 -23.33 -39.16
C ASP A 583 29.19 -24.70 -39.86
N GLY A 584 28.20 -25.47 -39.42
CA GLY A 584 27.92 -26.82 -39.94
C GLY A 584 27.50 -26.88 -41.41
N ASP A 585 27.15 -25.74 -42.03
CA ASP A 585 26.82 -25.60 -43.45
C ASP A 585 27.97 -24.92 -44.23
N GLY A 586 29.12 -24.72 -43.58
CA GLY A 586 30.30 -24.08 -44.16
C GLY A 586 30.25 -22.55 -44.21
N TYR A 587 29.28 -21.88 -43.57
CA TYR A 587 29.22 -20.42 -43.56
C TYR A 587 30.17 -19.82 -42.52
N THR A 588 30.96 -18.82 -42.92
CA THR A 588 31.78 -18.03 -41.99
C THR A 588 31.00 -16.83 -41.44
N PRO A 589 31.45 -16.20 -40.33
CA PRO A 589 30.84 -14.96 -39.83
C PRO A 589 30.75 -13.87 -40.91
N LEU A 590 31.80 -13.73 -41.74
CA LEU A 590 31.82 -12.78 -42.84
C LEU A 590 30.74 -13.09 -43.89
N MET A 591 30.54 -14.36 -44.25
CA MET A 591 29.49 -14.77 -45.19
C MET A 591 28.09 -14.45 -44.67
N LEU A 592 27.84 -14.66 -43.38
CA LEU A 592 26.55 -14.37 -42.76
C LEU A 592 26.30 -12.85 -42.71
N ALA A 593 27.28 -12.05 -42.31
CA ALA A 593 27.19 -10.58 -42.36
C ALA A 593 26.98 -10.07 -43.80
N ALA A 594 27.66 -10.68 -44.77
CA ALA A 594 27.54 -10.33 -46.18
C ALA A 594 26.16 -10.65 -46.75
N ARG A 595 25.61 -11.83 -46.42
CA ARG A 595 24.28 -12.27 -46.83
C ARG A 595 23.19 -11.32 -46.35
N GLU A 596 23.27 -10.89 -45.09
CA GLU A 596 22.29 -9.96 -44.48
C GLU A 596 22.61 -8.47 -44.77
N GLY A 597 23.75 -8.17 -45.42
CA GLY A 597 24.10 -6.82 -45.90
C GLY A 597 24.76 -5.90 -44.86
N HIS A 598 25.29 -6.43 -43.75
CA HIS A 598 25.87 -5.67 -42.65
C HIS A 598 27.31 -5.17 -42.94
N GLY A 599 27.43 -4.11 -43.74
CA GLY A 599 28.74 -3.58 -44.21
C GLY A 599 29.74 -3.25 -43.10
N LYS A 600 29.33 -2.57 -42.03
CA LYS A 600 30.22 -2.24 -40.89
C LYS A 600 30.76 -3.47 -40.17
N VAL A 601 29.96 -4.53 -40.06
CA VAL A 601 30.40 -5.79 -39.47
C VAL A 601 31.37 -6.52 -40.39
N CYS A 602 31.11 -6.51 -41.71
CA CYS A 602 32.08 -7.02 -42.69
C CYS A 602 33.42 -6.29 -42.59
N GLU A 603 33.40 -4.94 -42.49
CA GLU A 603 34.61 -4.12 -42.34
C GLU A 603 35.38 -4.48 -41.07
N LEU A 604 34.68 -4.62 -39.95
CA LEU A 604 35.29 -5.03 -38.69
C LEU A 604 35.89 -6.44 -38.78
N LEU A 605 35.17 -7.43 -39.31
CA LEU A 605 35.65 -8.80 -39.46
C LEU A 605 36.89 -8.86 -40.38
N ILE A 606 36.87 -8.16 -41.52
CA ILE A 606 38.00 -8.05 -42.45
C ILE A 606 39.21 -7.39 -41.75
N SER A 607 38.98 -6.32 -40.98
CA SER A 607 40.05 -5.67 -40.20
C SER A 607 40.71 -6.60 -39.18
N ARG A 608 40.00 -7.65 -38.75
CA ARG A 608 40.46 -8.69 -37.82
C ARG A 608 40.98 -9.95 -38.54
N GLY A 609 41.11 -9.93 -39.87
CA GLY A 609 41.70 -11.01 -40.65
C GLY A 609 40.72 -12.02 -41.26
N ALA A 610 39.44 -11.64 -41.44
CA ALA A 610 38.49 -12.49 -42.13
C ALA A 610 38.84 -12.64 -43.62
N GLN A 611 38.80 -13.88 -44.12
CA GLN A 611 39.10 -14.28 -45.48
C GLN A 611 37.84 -14.19 -46.36
N CYS A 612 37.95 -13.49 -47.50
CA CYS A 612 36.82 -13.28 -48.43
C CYS A 612 36.66 -14.40 -49.46
N ASP A 613 37.65 -15.28 -49.60
CA ASP A 613 37.79 -16.35 -50.58
C ASP A 613 37.35 -17.72 -50.08
N ILE A 614 36.98 -17.85 -48.80
CA ILE A 614 36.38 -19.07 -48.27
C ILE A 614 35.06 -19.34 -49.01
N GLU A 615 34.80 -20.61 -49.31
CA GLU A 615 33.58 -21.11 -49.95
C GLU A 615 32.83 -22.02 -48.98
N ASN A 616 31.50 -21.86 -48.91
CA ASN A 616 30.65 -22.78 -48.15
C ASN A 616 30.40 -24.09 -48.92
N GLU A 617 29.62 -25.02 -48.36
CA GLU A 617 29.31 -26.30 -49.01
C GLU A 617 28.57 -26.17 -50.35
N ARG A 618 28.02 -24.99 -50.65
CA ARG A 618 27.34 -24.66 -51.92
C ARG A 618 28.25 -23.92 -52.92
N CYS A 619 29.56 -23.88 -52.67
CA CYS A 619 30.54 -23.10 -53.44
C CYS A 619 30.21 -21.59 -53.48
N GLU A 620 29.58 -21.05 -52.43
CA GLU A 620 29.24 -19.62 -52.32
C GLU A 620 30.31 -18.90 -51.49
N THR A 621 30.88 -17.83 -52.04
CA THR A 621 31.74 -16.88 -51.30
C THR A 621 30.92 -15.77 -50.64
N ALA A 622 31.51 -15.05 -49.69
CA ALA A 622 30.87 -13.87 -49.07
C ALA A 622 30.40 -12.84 -50.11
N LEU A 623 31.17 -12.62 -51.18
CA LEU A 623 30.78 -11.73 -52.29
C LEU A 623 29.54 -12.26 -53.02
N SER A 624 29.50 -13.56 -53.34
CA SER A 624 28.36 -14.16 -54.04
C SER A 624 27.06 -14.08 -53.23
N LEU A 625 27.15 -14.19 -51.90
CA LEU A 625 26.02 -14.04 -50.98
C LEU A 625 25.55 -12.59 -50.88
N ALA A 626 26.47 -11.62 -50.84
CA ALA A 626 26.12 -10.20 -50.85
C ALA A 626 25.36 -9.81 -52.14
N MET A 627 25.77 -10.33 -53.29
CA MET A 627 25.15 -10.05 -54.59
C MET A 627 23.75 -10.66 -54.76
N LYS A 628 23.45 -11.79 -54.09
CA LYS A 628 22.14 -12.45 -54.19
C LYS A 628 20.98 -11.63 -53.62
N ASN A 629 21.26 -10.65 -52.77
CA ASN A 629 20.23 -9.87 -52.05
C ASN A 629 19.69 -8.66 -52.85
N GLY A 630 20.00 -8.56 -54.15
CA GLY A 630 19.25 -7.75 -55.14
C GLY A 630 19.48 -6.23 -55.13
N TYR A 631 20.05 -5.66 -54.07
CA TYR A 631 20.43 -4.25 -53.98
C TYR A 631 21.90 -4.14 -53.59
N LYS A 632 22.66 -3.25 -54.25
CA LYS A 632 24.07 -2.94 -53.92
C LYS A 632 24.18 -2.56 -52.45
N ASN A 633 24.47 -3.54 -51.59
CA ASN A 633 24.50 -3.37 -50.15
C ASN A 633 25.91 -2.90 -49.73
N GLU A 634 26.01 -2.25 -48.57
CA GLU A 634 27.29 -1.75 -48.07
C GLU A 634 28.31 -2.89 -47.91
N ALA A 635 27.84 -4.10 -47.58
CA ALA A 635 28.67 -5.30 -47.50
C ALA A 635 29.34 -5.69 -48.84
N GLU A 636 28.61 -5.65 -49.95
CA GLU A 636 29.15 -5.90 -51.30
C GLU A 636 30.30 -4.92 -51.59
N HIS A 637 30.11 -3.63 -51.28
CA HIS A 637 31.14 -2.63 -51.50
C HIS A 637 32.38 -2.85 -50.64
N VAL A 638 32.21 -3.17 -49.37
CA VAL A 638 33.33 -3.45 -48.44
C VAL A 638 34.10 -4.69 -48.89
N ILE A 639 33.41 -5.77 -49.29
CA ILE A 639 34.05 -7.01 -49.75
C ILE A 639 34.76 -6.79 -51.10
N LEU A 640 34.12 -6.09 -52.04
CA LEU A 640 34.75 -5.72 -53.32
C LEU A 640 35.95 -4.81 -53.13
N ASP A 641 35.93 -3.90 -52.16
CA ASP A 641 37.06 -3.04 -51.83
C ASP A 641 38.25 -3.87 -51.34
N GLU A 642 38.03 -4.86 -50.48
CA GLU A 642 39.09 -5.73 -49.99
C GLU A 642 39.61 -6.69 -51.07
N LEU A 643 38.75 -7.33 -51.85
CA LEU A 643 39.17 -8.17 -52.98
C LEU A 643 39.97 -7.37 -54.02
N SER A 644 39.54 -6.15 -54.32
CA SER A 644 40.26 -5.24 -55.23
C SER A 644 41.62 -4.84 -54.65
N ARG A 645 41.70 -4.63 -53.33
CA ARG A 645 42.96 -4.34 -52.63
C ARG A 645 43.92 -5.52 -52.73
N GLN A 646 43.47 -6.73 -52.40
CA GLN A 646 44.28 -7.95 -52.47
C GLN A 646 44.84 -8.17 -53.89
N LEU A 647 43.98 -8.10 -54.90
CA LEU A 647 44.35 -8.24 -56.32
C LEU A 647 45.50 -7.31 -56.71
N VAL A 648 45.38 -6.03 -56.35
CA VAL A 648 46.32 -5.01 -56.79
C VAL A 648 47.65 -5.10 -56.01
N LEU A 649 47.63 -5.59 -54.77
CA LEU A 649 48.83 -5.81 -53.94
C LEU A 649 49.61 -7.07 -54.33
N GLU A 650 48.92 -8.18 -54.55
CA GLU A 650 49.50 -9.43 -55.06
C GLU A 650 50.08 -9.22 -56.46
N GLY A 651 49.29 -8.57 -57.31
CA GLY A 651 49.64 -8.20 -58.67
C GLY A 651 49.46 -9.32 -59.68
N ASN A 652 49.19 -8.95 -60.93
CA ASN A 652 48.97 -9.91 -62.02
C ASN A 652 49.64 -9.45 -63.32
N ARG A 653 49.71 -10.33 -64.32
CA ARG A 653 50.24 -10.03 -65.66
C ARG A 653 49.17 -9.29 -66.47
N VAL A 654 49.50 -8.08 -66.91
CA VAL A 654 48.66 -7.26 -67.77
C VAL A 654 49.42 -6.85 -69.03
N LYS A 655 48.71 -6.63 -70.14
CA LYS A 655 49.30 -6.08 -71.37
C LYS A 655 49.38 -4.56 -71.25
N LYS A 656 50.59 -4.00 -71.34
CA LYS A 656 50.81 -2.56 -71.29
C LYS A 656 50.96 -1.98 -72.69
N HIS A 657 50.25 -0.88 -72.99
CA HIS A 657 50.47 -0.11 -74.22
C HIS A 657 51.63 0.89 -74.07
N ILE A 658 52.37 1.12 -75.16
CA ILE A 658 53.49 2.07 -75.25
C ILE A 658 53.05 3.33 -76.02
N LYS A 659 53.54 4.52 -75.62
CA LYS A 659 53.39 5.80 -76.33
C LYS A 659 51.94 6.11 -76.75
N CYS A 660 51.01 6.14 -75.79
CA CYS A 660 49.58 6.42 -76.02
C CYS A 660 48.94 5.51 -77.09
N GLY A 661 49.36 4.26 -77.17
CA GLY A 661 48.79 3.28 -78.09
C GLY A 661 49.43 3.24 -79.48
N LYS A 662 50.55 3.92 -79.74
CA LYS A 662 51.24 3.84 -81.05
C LYS A 662 52.01 2.52 -81.29
N GLY A 663 52.33 1.77 -80.23
CA GLY A 663 53.07 0.51 -80.30
C GLY A 663 52.23 -0.74 -80.00
N ALA A 664 52.80 -1.92 -80.27
CA ALA A 664 52.19 -3.19 -79.86
C ALA A 664 52.15 -3.32 -78.32
N PRO A 665 51.04 -3.78 -77.74
CA PRO A 665 50.97 -4.05 -76.31
C PRO A 665 51.89 -5.23 -75.94
N HIS A 666 52.46 -5.20 -74.74
CA HIS A 666 53.35 -6.25 -74.26
C HIS A 666 53.12 -6.55 -72.77
N TYR A 667 53.32 -7.79 -72.38
CA TYR A 667 53.03 -8.25 -71.02
C TYR A 667 54.00 -7.67 -69.98
N LYS A 668 53.44 -7.20 -68.86
CA LYS A 668 54.15 -6.79 -67.65
C LYS A 668 53.39 -7.28 -66.41
N SER A 669 54.12 -7.69 -65.38
CA SER A 669 53.54 -7.86 -64.04
C SER A 669 53.28 -6.48 -63.47
N LEU A 670 52.03 -6.21 -63.10
CA LEU A 670 51.57 -4.97 -62.50
C LEU A 670 51.19 -5.25 -61.04
N ARG A 671 51.69 -4.42 -60.13
CA ARG A 671 51.32 -4.48 -58.70
C ARG A 671 51.49 -3.12 -58.04
N MET A 672 50.68 -2.83 -57.03
CA MET A 672 50.95 -1.70 -56.13
C MET A 672 52.00 -2.11 -55.09
N VAL A 673 52.85 -1.16 -54.72
CA VAL A 673 53.94 -1.36 -53.76
C VAL A 673 53.64 -0.51 -52.53
N ASP A 674 53.27 -1.20 -51.45
CA ASP A 674 52.99 -0.66 -50.13
C ASP A 674 51.82 0.37 -50.11
N ALA A 675 51.51 0.91 -48.92
CA ALA A 675 50.53 1.99 -48.73
C ALA A 675 50.94 3.34 -49.37
N SER A 676 52.02 3.35 -50.17
CA SER A 676 52.60 4.55 -50.78
C SER A 676 51.88 5.03 -52.04
N GLY A 677 50.86 4.29 -52.52
CA GLY A 677 50.15 4.62 -53.77
C GLY A 677 51.00 4.46 -55.04
N ALA A 678 52.16 3.80 -54.95
CA ALA A 678 53.07 3.58 -56.06
C ALA A 678 52.74 2.31 -56.84
N LEU A 679 52.52 2.45 -58.14
CA LEU A 679 52.30 1.35 -59.07
C LEU A 679 53.62 0.93 -59.72
N ARG A 680 53.94 -0.36 -59.62
CA ARG A 680 55.12 -0.97 -60.24
C ARG A 680 54.69 -1.85 -61.40
N TRP A 681 55.32 -1.65 -62.56
CA TRP A 681 55.23 -2.58 -63.67
C TRP A 681 56.60 -3.16 -64.05
N GLY A 682 56.74 -4.48 -63.95
CA GLY A 682 57.98 -5.23 -64.19
C GLY A 682 58.90 -5.34 -62.96
N LYS A 683 60.11 -5.88 -63.18
CA LYS A 683 61.02 -6.33 -62.09
C LYS A 683 61.83 -5.23 -61.39
N SER A 684 61.83 -3.99 -61.88
CA SER A 684 62.71 -2.92 -61.35
C SER A 684 61.94 -1.84 -60.59
N SER A 685 62.39 -1.53 -59.37
CA SER A 685 61.88 -0.44 -58.53
C SER A 685 62.12 0.96 -59.11
N LYS A 686 63.09 1.11 -60.02
CA LYS A 686 63.43 2.39 -60.69
C LYS A 686 62.31 2.94 -61.59
N ARG A 687 61.24 2.16 -61.80
CA ARG A 687 60.09 2.52 -62.66
C ARG A 687 58.78 2.59 -61.88
N ASN A 688 58.83 2.64 -60.55
CA ASN A 688 57.66 2.90 -59.72
C ASN A 688 57.07 4.27 -60.07
N VAL A 689 55.76 4.33 -60.25
CA VAL A 689 55.07 5.59 -60.52
C VAL A 689 53.91 5.77 -59.56
N VAL A 690 53.86 6.93 -58.93
CA VAL A 690 52.77 7.31 -58.03
C VAL A 690 51.53 7.61 -58.87
N CYS A 691 50.44 6.91 -58.55
CA CYS A 691 49.17 7.10 -59.23
C CYS A 691 48.46 8.33 -58.66
N LYS A 692 47.78 9.05 -59.53
CA LYS A 692 46.81 10.10 -59.19
C LYS A 692 45.38 9.55 -59.23
N GLY A 693 45.13 8.57 -60.09
CA GLY A 693 43.84 7.88 -60.22
C GLY A 693 43.88 6.83 -61.32
N ALA A 694 42.80 6.07 -61.45
CA ALA A 694 42.60 5.10 -62.51
C ALA A 694 41.18 5.25 -63.08
N GLU A 695 40.99 4.91 -64.35
CA GLU A 695 39.70 5.00 -65.04
C GLU A 695 39.50 3.76 -65.92
N LEU A 696 38.25 3.31 -66.02
CA LEU A 696 37.86 2.17 -66.84
C LEU A 696 37.89 2.56 -68.32
N GLY A 697 38.33 1.64 -69.18
CA GLY A 697 38.37 1.82 -70.62
C GLY A 697 39.51 2.72 -71.12
N PRO A 698 39.58 2.94 -72.44
CA PRO A 698 40.57 3.80 -73.07
C PRO A 698 40.26 5.28 -72.86
N SER A 699 41.32 6.11 -72.78
CA SER A 699 41.16 7.57 -72.77
C SER A 699 40.83 8.11 -74.16
N THR A 700 40.26 9.31 -74.26
CA THR A 700 39.92 9.96 -75.54
C THR A 700 41.13 10.12 -76.47
N LYS A 701 42.31 10.44 -75.91
CA LYS A 701 43.59 10.53 -76.64
C LYS A 701 44.05 9.17 -77.18
N PHE A 702 43.83 8.11 -76.42
CA PHE A 702 44.16 6.74 -76.81
C PHE A 702 43.25 6.26 -77.95
N ARG A 703 41.93 6.49 -77.84
CA ARG A 703 40.95 6.22 -78.91
C ARG A 703 41.35 6.88 -80.22
N TRP A 704 41.69 8.17 -80.17
CA TRP A 704 42.12 8.91 -81.36
C TRP A 704 43.39 8.33 -82.00
N SER A 705 44.35 7.90 -81.17
CA SER A 705 45.64 7.36 -81.60
C SER A 705 45.54 5.96 -82.20
N ARG A 706 44.55 5.15 -81.78
CA ARG A 706 44.33 3.78 -82.26
C ARG A 706 43.04 3.62 -83.09
N ARG A 707 42.38 4.70 -83.53
CA ARG A 707 41.10 4.67 -84.29
C ARG A 707 41.00 3.75 -85.51
N LYS A 708 42.13 3.25 -86.02
CA LYS A 708 42.22 2.30 -87.16
C LYS A 708 42.48 0.85 -86.72
N LYS A 709 42.46 0.55 -85.43
CA LYS A 709 42.73 -0.77 -84.84
C LYS A 709 41.48 -1.30 -84.14
N LEU A 710 41.30 -2.62 -84.17
CA LEU A 710 40.14 -3.31 -83.60
C LEU A 710 40.26 -3.56 -82.09
N ASP A 711 41.45 -3.33 -81.50
CA ASP A 711 41.78 -3.62 -80.09
C ASP A 711 41.61 -2.42 -79.14
N VAL A 712 40.81 -1.42 -79.55
CA VAL A 712 40.65 -0.16 -78.81
C VAL A 712 39.71 -0.29 -77.63
N GLU A 713 38.65 -1.09 -77.78
CA GLU A 713 37.62 -1.33 -76.75
C GLU A 713 37.74 -2.75 -76.19
N ASP A 714 38.98 -3.24 -76.02
CA ASP A 714 39.21 -4.53 -75.35
C ASP A 714 38.52 -4.50 -73.97
N PRO A 715 37.69 -5.50 -73.63
CA PRO A 715 36.84 -5.45 -72.45
C PRO A 715 37.65 -5.33 -71.14
N GLY A 716 38.89 -5.84 -71.11
CA GLY A 716 39.80 -5.70 -69.97
C GLY A 716 40.60 -4.40 -69.93
N MET A 717 40.28 -3.39 -70.76
CA MET A 717 41.07 -2.17 -70.84
C MET A 717 40.78 -1.21 -69.68
N PHE A 718 41.84 -0.71 -69.06
CA PHE A 718 41.80 0.38 -68.10
C PHE A 718 43.04 1.26 -68.24
N HIS A 719 42.99 2.47 -67.69
CA HIS A 719 44.14 3.35 -67.70
C HIS A 719 44.38 4.03 -66.38
N VAL A 720 45.65 4.30 -66.12
CA VAL A 720 46.13 4.92 -64.89
C VAL A 720 46.67 6.30 -65.22
N ILE A 721 46.24 7.29 -64.43
CA ILE A 721 46.72 8.66 -64.49
C ILE A 721 47.77 8.81 -63.40
N THR A 722 48.97 9.20 -63.80
CA THR A 722 50.11 9.41 -62.88
C THR A 722 50.08 10.82 -62.30
N THR A 723 50.79 11.08 -61.20
CA THR A 723 50.90 12.44 -60.61
C THR A 723 51.47 13.49 -61.58
N LYS A 724 52.22 13.05 -62.59
CA LYS A 724 52.73 13.89 -63.70
C LYS A 724 51.72 14.06 -64.85
N ASN A 725 50.44 13.77 -64.64
CA ASN A 725 49.35 13.79 -65.62
C ASN A 725 49.64 12.97 -66.90
N ARG A 726 50.42 11.89 -66.79
CA ARG A 726 50.63 10.93 -67.89
C ARG A 726 49.63 9.79 -67.74
N GLU A 727 48.97 9.44 -68.86
CA GLU A 727 48.04 8.32 -68.97
C GLU A 727 48.80 7.07 -69.44
N VAL A 728 48.58 5.94 -68.77
CA VAL A 728 49.15 4.65 -69.14
C VAL A 728 48.04 3.61 -69.22
N HIS A 729 47.86 3.04 -70.41
CA HIS A 729 46.80 2.05 -70.70
C HIS A 729 47.29 0.62 -70.52
N PHE A 730 46.46 -0.19 -69.88
CA PHE A 730 46.67 -1.60 -69.61
C PHE A 730 45.44 -2.40 -70.07
N VAL A 731 45.66 -3.67 -70.40
CA VAL A 731 44.59 -4.66 -70.64
C VAL A 731 44.84 -5.85 -69.73
N CYS A 732 43.89 -6.16 -68.85
CA CYS A 732 43.88 -7.37 -68.05
C CYS A 732 43.10 -8.50 -68.73
N GLU A 733 43.45 -9.74 -68.39
CA GLU A 733 42.68 -10.93 -68.75
C GLU A 733 41.54 -11.08 -67.73
N GLY A 734 40.30 -11.37 -68.19
CA GLY A 734 39.11 -11.41 -67.31
C GLY A 734 38.02 -10.37 -67.62
N GLY A 735 38.17 -9.58 -68.71
CA GLY A 735 37.10 -8.70 -69.20
C GLY A 735 36.86 -7.45 -68.32
N VAL A 736 35.66 -6.88 -68.45
CA VAL A 736 35.29 -5.58 -67.84
C VAL A 736 35.30 -5.66 -66.32
N GLU A 737 34.78 -6.73 -65.73
CA GLU A 737 34.72 -6.94 -64.28
C GLU A 737 36.12 -6.93 -63.64
N MET A 738 37.08 -7.61 -64.28
CA MET A 738 38.47 -7.61 -63.84
C MET A 738 39.09 -6.20 -63.92
N ALA A 739 38.80 -5.46 -64.98
CA ALA A 739 39.30 -4.09 -65.17
C ALA A 739 38.69 -3.13 -64.13
N GLU A 740 37.43 -3.33 -63.76
CA GLU A 740 36.75 -2.59 -62.68
C GLU A 740 37.41 -2.83 -61.32
N LEU A 741 37.73 -4.08 -60.97
CA LEU A 741 38.46 -4.42 -59.74
C LEU A 741 39.86 -3.77 -59.71
N TRP A 742 40.59 -3.79 -60.84
CA TRP A 742 41.88 -3.10 -60.96
C TRP A 742 41.76 -1.60 -60.72
N VAL A 743 40.79 -0.95 -61.37
CA VAL A 743 40.55 0.49 -61.21
C VAL A 743 40.13 0.82 -59.78
N ARG A 744 39.24 0.02 -59.19
CA ARG A 744 38.75 0.15 -57.82
C ARG A 744 39.89 0.05 -56.81
N GLY A 745 40.70 -1.03 -56.88
CA GLY A 745 41.84 -1.24 -55.99
C GLY A 745 42.91 -0.17 -56.10
N ILE A 746 43.24 0.27 -57.32
CA ILE A 746 44.20 1.38 -57.52
C ILE A 746 43.67 2.67 -56.92
N LYS A 747 42.38 3.01 -57.12
CA LYS A 747 41.76 4.19 -56.52
C LYS A 747 41.77 4.14 -55.00
N LEU A 748 41.45 2.99 -54.40
CA LEU A 748 41.42 2.80 -52.94
C LEU A 748 42.81 3.03 -52.32
N ILE A 749 43.82 2.31 -52.78
CA ILE A 749 45.19 2.42 -52.24
C ILE A 749 45.75 3.83 -52.50
N THR A 750 45.47 4.43 -53.66
CA THR A 750 45.91 5.81 -53.96
C THR A 750 45.24 6.83 -53.05
N ARG A 751 43.94 6.66 -52.76
CA ARG A 751 43.20 7.53 -51.85
C ARG A 751 43.74 7.43 -50.42
N GLU A 752 44.00 6.23 -49.93
CA GLU A 752 44.60 6.01 -48.60
C GLU A 752 46.02 6.58 -48.50
N ALA A 753 46.82 6.48 -49.56
CA ALA A 753 48.16 7.06 -49.59
C ALA A 753 48.14 8.60 -49.51
N ILE A 754 47.09 9.24 -50.02
CA ILE A 754 46.94 10.71 -50.06
C ILE A 754 46.30 11.24 -48.78
N PHE A 755 45.27 10.57 -48.26
CA PHE A 755 44.43 11.06 -47.16
C PHE A 755 44.63 10.32 -45.84
N GLY A 756 45.50 9.31 -45.79
CA GLY A 756 45.64 8.39 -44.66
C GLY A 756 44.60 7.27 -44.69
N LYS A 757 44.88 6.16 -44.00
CA LYS A 757 43.89 5.09 -43.76
C LYS A 757 42.85 5.64 -42.79
N LYS A 758 41.56 5.56 -43.11
CA LYS A 758 40.51 5.86 -42.13
C LYS A 758 40.61 4.82 -41.03
N THR A 759 41.06 5.23 -39.84
CA THR A 759 40.95 4.45 -38.61
C THR A 759 39.86 5.10 -37.77
N GLU A 760 38.68 4.49 -37.76
CA GLU A 760 37.71 4.64 -36.67
C GLU A 760 37.40 3.24 -36.12
#